data_AF-A0ABD0VK37-F1
#
_entry.id   AF-A0ABD0VK37-F1
#
_cell.length_a   1.000
_cell.length_b   1.000
_cell.length_c   1.000
_cell.angle_alpha   90.00
_cell.angle_beta   90.00
_cell.angle_gamma   90.00
#
_symmetry.space_group_name_H-M   'P 1'
#
loop_
_entity.id
_entity.type
_entity.pdbx_description
1 polymer ?
#
loop_
_entity_poly.entity_id
_entity_poly.type
_entity_poly.pdbx_seq_one_letter_code
_entity_poly.pdbx_strand_id
1 'polypeptide(L)'
;MDQCILGSIDDGKGKCILIATVYASTKFVERRALWDFLQEHCANLNCLLIIGGDFNCVLGQDDKKGGKHFAFNSSAQDLWRCMISCDLKETRFSGPRFTWTNNKDGASKIWVRHDRFLINSVAMHLMPYVLTHHLTRVASDHAPILLKLFEPSASTKPIIRFEDTWVSYHQTRRIIRAKWLMKAKGSAADILNRKCLKTLRALFFWSKNKLQELTNSKFKLEASLLQLQNDECSEISGSDYNRIINKALKLVHAWGLKTLSLAGRSSLIKSSLGTLITYQLAHTKVPLSIIDKVDRICRSFLWQDKEDHGGIHYVSWKKICLPKEQGGLGIKSMRMWSGPVRARLAWHSYQFPLQWHNSLLREAYGDSLDLVVSKPGRSWKILQDGWRSLKGAVRWKICDGASVSILKDTWLLDQRFEDWPTFYNASIDESGRVGDLLEDGCWKESEIRELFGQCLAEIILNITVFSDLGADKPELIFSTLSNSVSSQVFGAQFKQQDERFGWLRLVKLLPRETMFWWRLIHDAIPTQDWMVRKGLEISELCVWGCLVKEDLNHIMYHCKFSLKVYTVLLSWGFPLPCLQKDSMVKKEKVYHFTQVDTLFLKTVYQIWLNKNRKKHADGSVSPNMVAALVLGNFNLVNLSILWKQWDTNRLYPIDYSWCPPPSKWLKFNIDGACKLPYRAGMGIVVRDATGKLIVAAGKQLLHWDVNFIELQSIALLKDVMNDELLGALGIIIEGDNQKVLQWLYKNIHLGRWKYNSLDFDLSFIRNFHHVILNFMPRRFNRAADFCAKQALNSSFCWKKEDDFNSLGVFVNILKEDAFRPP
;
A
#
# COMPACT_ATOMS: atom_id res chain seq x y z
N MET A 1 -4.55 14.57 62.81
CA MET A 1 -4.14 14.86 61.42
C MET A 1 -4.25 13.54 60.70
N ASP A 2 -5.36 13.36 59.98
CA ASP A 2 -5.84 12.00 59.66
C ASP A 2 -5.53 11.63 58.20
N GLN A 3 -4.63 12.39 57.57
CA GLN A 3 -4.26 12.30 56.15
C GLN A 3 -2.88 11.66 55.92
N CYS A 4 -2.12 11.38 56.98
CA CYS A 4 -0.80 10.73 56.87
C CYS A 4 -0.46 9.95 58.14
N ILE A 5 0.13 8.76 57.95
CA ILE A 5 0.75 7.98 59.01
C ILE A 5 2.25 7.95 58.72
N LEU A 6 3.05 8.52 59.63
CA LEU A 6 4.51 8.52 59.57
C LEU A 6 5.05 7.48 60.55
N GLY A 7 5.92 6.59 60.08
CA GLY A 7 6.58 5.59 60.89
C GLY A 7 8.02 5.36 60.47
N SER A 8 8.85 4.87 61.37
CA SER A 8 10.24 4.51 61.09
C SER A 8 10.45 3.00 61.18
N ILE A 9 11.32 2.48 60.31
CA ILE A 9 11.82 1.11 60.34
C ILE A 9 13.32 1.20 60.59
N ASP A 10 13.77 0.59 61.69
CA ASP A 10 15.19 0.44 62.02
C ASP A 10 15.62 -0.99 61.70
N ASP A 11 16.75 -1.15 60.99
CA ASP A 11 17.32 -2.46 60.67
C ASP A 11 18.19 -3.04 61.80
N GLY A 12 18.30 -2.33 62.94
CA GLY A 12 19.11 -2.69 64.09
C GLY A 12 20.63 -2.55 63.83
N LYS A 13 21.02 -2.02 62.66
CA LYS A 13 22.40 -1.79 62.23
C LYS A 13 22.68 -0.30 61.94
N GLY A 14 21.78 0.59 62.37
CA GLY A 14 21.94 2.03 62.28
C GLY A 14 21.39 2.67 61.00
N LYS A 15 20.65 1.93 60.16
CA LYS A 15 19.92 2.52 59.03
C LYS A 15 18.43 2.64 59.36
N CYS A 16 17.98 3.89 59.47
CA CYS A 16 16.57 4.22 59.67
C CYS A 16 15.91 4.56 58.32
N ILE A 17 14.81 3.89 58.01
CA ILE A 17 13.93 4.20 56.88
C ILE A 17 12.67 4.86 57.43
N LEU A 18 12.43 6.10 57.03
CA LEU A 18 11.21 6.82 57.35
C LEU A 18 10.18 6.58 56.24
N ILE A 19 8.99 6.10 56.62
CA ILE A 19 7.90 5.78 55.71
C ILE A 19 6.68 6.61 56.10
N ALA A 20 6.19 7.39 55.15
CA ALA A 20 4.93 8.12 55.26
C ALA A 20 3.88 7.48 54.33
N THR A 21 2.75 7.08 54.89
CA THR A 21 1.60 6.60 54.11
C THR A 21 0.56 7.70 54.05
N VAL A 22 0.24 8.16 52.84
CA VAL A 22 -0.61 9.34 52.61
C VAL A 22 -2.02 8.93 52.14
N TYR A 23 -3.02 9.56 52.71
CA TYR A 23 -4.41 9.54 52.25
C TYR A 23 -4.96 10.98 52.29
N ALA A 24 -4.61 11.76 51.27
CA ALA A 24 -4.88 13.19 51.23
C ALA A 24 -6.37 13.47 50.97
N SER A 25 -6.92 14.51 51.58
CA SER A 25 -8.31 14.95 51.37
C SER A 25 -8.57 15.29 49.89
N THR A 26 -9.78 15.06 49.39
CA THR A 26 -10.18 15.47 48.04
C THR A 26 -10.30 17.00 47.91
N LYS A 27 -10.46 17.72 49.04
CA LYS A 27 -10.52 19.18 49.09
C LYS A 27 -9.13 19.78 49.21
N PHE A 28 -8.74 20.63 48.26
CA PHE A 28 -7.38 21.16 48.20
C PHE A 28 -6.98 22.03 49.40
N VAL A 29 -7.93 22.71 50.06
CA VAL A 29 -7.65 23.55 51.25
C VAL A 29 -7.23 22.68 52.44
N GLU A 30 -7.94 21.57 52.66
CA GLU A 30 -7.65 20.62 53.75
C GLU A 30 -6.32 19.89 53.52
N ARG A 31 -5.89 19.73 52.26
CA ARG A 31 -4.58 19.13 51.93
C ARG A 31 -3.38 19.98 52.34
N ARG A 32 -3.53 21.31 52.52
CA ARG A 32 -2.39 22.17 52.89
C ARG A 32 -1.77 21.78 54.22
N ALA A 33 -2.60 21.45 55.21
CA ALA A 33 -2.13 20.98 56.51
C ALA A 33 -1.26 19.70 56.40
N LEU A 34 -1.54 18.83 55.42
CA LEU A 34 -0.71 17.66 55.13
C LEU A 34 0.64 18.06 54.54
N TRP A 35 0.65 19.01 53.58
CA TRP A 35 1.90 19.49 52.97
C TRP A 35 2.81 20.19 53.98
N ASP A 36 2.22 21.02 54.86
CA ASP A 36 2.94 21.69 55.94
C ASP A 36 3.54 20.67 56.93
N PHE A 37 2.79 19.63 57.28
CA PHE A 37 3.28 18.54 58.13
C PHE A 37 4.45 17.79 57.53
N LEU A 38 4.33 17.40 56.26
CA LEU A 38 5.42 16.73 55.55
C LEU A 38 6.64 17.65 55.45
N GLN A 39 6.44 18.94 55.24
CA GLN A 39 7.54 19.91 55.22
C GLN A 39 8.21 20.05 56.58
N GLU A 40 7.46 20.10 57.68
CA GLU A 40 8.00 20.19 59.04
C GLU A 40 8.78 18.93 59.44
N HIS A 41 8.27 17.74 59.11
CA HIS A 41 8.79 16.47 59.62
C HIS A 41 9.71 15.74 58.64
N CYS A 42 9.66 16.05 57.35
CA CYS A 42 10.40 15.34 56.30
C CYS A 42 11.43 16.21 55.55
N ALA A 43 11.45 17.53 55.75
CA ALA A 43 12.47 18.38 55.13
C ALA A 43 13.86 18.18 55.78
N ASN A 44 14.91 18.31 54.97
CA ASN A 44 16.33 18.26 55.40
C ASN A 44 16.74 16.98 56.15
N LEU A 45 16.04 15.87 55.93
CA LEU A 45 16.39 14.58 56.53
C LEU A 45 17.59 13.94 55.83
N ASN A 46 18.59 13.52 56.62
CA ASN A 46 19.74 12.73 56.17
C ASN A 46 19.48 11.21 56.21
N CYS A 47 18.21 10.78 56.20
CA CYS A 47 17.81 9.37 56.22
C CYS A 47 16.99 9.00 54.98
N LEU A 48 16.75 7.70 54.79
CA LEU A 48 15.95 7.16 53.69
C LEU A 48 14.49 7.55 53.89
N LEU A 49 13.91 8.32 52.97
CA LEU A 49 12.50 8.74 53.03
C LEU A 49 11.69 8.16 51.88
N ILE A 50 10.60 7.48 52.22
CA ILE A 50 9.61 6.96 51.27
C ILE A 50 8.24 7.49 51.67
N ILE A 51 7.59 8.21 50.76
CA ILE A 51 6.22 8.70 50.94
C ILE A 51 5.34 8.05 49.88
N GLY A 52 4.28 7.35 50.26
CA GLY A 52 3.43 6.64 49.32
C GLY A 52 1.95 6.68 49.68
N GLY A 53 1.09 6.72 48.67
CA GLY A 53 -0.36 6.64 48.87
C GLY A 53 -1.14 7.54 47.90
N ASP A 54 -2.36 7.90 48.30
CA ASP A 54 -3.28 8.72 47.51
C ASP A 54 -3.09 10.20 47.83
N PHE A 55 -2.55 10.96 46.88
CA PHE A 55 -2.30 12.39 47.03
C PHE A 55 -3.50 13.26 46.62
N ASN A 56 -4.54 12.69 45.99
CA ASN A 56 -5.70 13.40 45.46
C ASN A 56 -5.36 14.69 44.66
N CYS A 57 -4.18 14.71 44.03
CA CYS A 57 -3.64 15.86 43.31
C CYS A 57 -3.06 15.43 41.96
N VAL A 58 -3.13 16.32 40.98
CA VAL A 58 -2.64 16.11 39.60
C VAL A 58 -1.47 17.07 39.37
N LEU A 59 -0.33 16.57 38.90
CA LEU A 59 0.87 17.39 38.69
C LEU A 59 1.06 17.84 37.24
N GLY A 60 0.48 17.12 36.27
CA GLY A 60 0.57 17.46 34.85
C GLY A 60 -0.61 16.94 34.03
N GLN A 61 -0.73 17.42 32.78
CA GLN A 61 -1.73 16.90 31.83
C GLN A 61 -1.52 15.40 31.57
N ASP A 62 -0.28 14.94 31.65
CA ASP A 62 0.07 13.54 31.48
C ASP A 62 -0.51 12.61 32.55
N ASP A 63 -0.97 13.17 33.68
CA ASP A 63 -1.57 12.43 34.78
C ASP A 63 -3.10 12.40 34.70
N LYS A 64 -3.70 12.98 33.66
CA LYS A 64 -5.15 13.07 33.51
C LYS A 64 -5.61 12.81 32.07
N LYS A 65 -6.66 12.02 31.93
CA LYS A 65 -7.37 11.80 30.65
C LYS A 65 -8.87 11.98 30.84
N GLY A 66 -9.50 12.69 29.90
CA GLY A 66 -10.93 13.02 29.97
C GLY A 66 -11.24 14.21 30.91
N GLY A 67 -12.47 14.71 30.81
CA GLY A 67 -12.90 15.92 31.52
C GLY A 67 -12.15 17.19 31.08
N LYS A 68 -12.11 18.20 31.95
CA LYS A 68 -11.40 19.47 31.68
C LYS A 68 -9.88 19.24 31.62
N HIS A 69 -9.23 19.88 30.65
CA HIS A 69 -7.76 19.92 30.54
C HIS A 69 -7.11 20.37 31.85
N PHE A 70 -5.93 19.83 32.11
CA PHE A 70 -5.13 20.21 33.26
C PHE A 70 -4.65 21.66 33.12
N ALA A 71 -4.80 22.42 34.19
CA ALA A 71 -4.18 23.71 34.37
C ALA A 71 -3.37 23.66 35.67
N PHE A 72 -2.16 24.19 35.66
CA PHE A 72 -1.26 24.20 36.81
C PHE A 72 -1.77 25.22 37.86
N ASN A 73 -2.72 24.78 38.68
CA ASN A 73 -3.45 25.58 39.65
C ASN A 73 -2.79 25.55 41.05
N SER A 74 -3.36 26.29 42.00
CA SER A 74 -2.84 26.38 43.37
C SER A 74 -2.68 25.02 44.06
N SER A 75 -3.56 24.05 43.80
CA SER A 75 -3.43 22.71 44.37
C SER A 75 -2.19 21.98 43.86
N ALA A 76 -1.88 22.09 42.57
CA ALA A 76 -0.70 21.47 41.98
C ALA A 76 0.58 22.17 42.45
N GLN A 77 0.54 23.50 42.59
CA GLN A 77 1.63 24.31 43.13
C GLN A 77 1.98 23.95 44.57
N ASP A 78 0.99 23.76 45.44
CA ASP A 78 1.20 23.45 46.85
C ASP A 78 1.92 22.10 47.02
N LEU A 79 1.50 21.05 46.29
CA LEU A 79 2.20 19.76 46.28
C LEU A 79 3.60 19.88 45.67
N TRP A 80 3.75 20.60 44.56
CA TRP A 80 5.04 20.78 43.90
C TRP A 80 6.07 21.49 44.81
N ARG A 81 5.62 22.49 45.59
CA ARG A 81 6.46 23.16 46.61
C ARG A 81 6.87 22.20 47.71
N CYS A 82 5.93 21.42 48.25
CA CYS A 82 6.22 20.39 49.26
C CYS A 82 7.26 19.37 48.75
N MET A 83 7.12 18.95 47.49
CA MET A 83 8.10 18.06 46.87
C MET A 83 9.49 18.67 46.82
N ILE A 84 9.61 19.96 46.49
CA ILE A 84 10.91 20.64 46.46
C ILE A 84 11.48 20.82 47.86
N SER A 85 10.68 21.26 48.83
CA SER A 85 11.15 21.49 50.21
C SER A 85 11.63 20.22 50.91
N CYS A 86 11.03 19.08 50.57
CA CYS A 86 11.37 17.78 51.14
C CYS A 86 12.34 16.97 50.27
N ASP A 87 12.90 17.56 49.19
CA ASP A 87 13.77 16.89 48.23
C ASP A 87 13.16 15.61 47.60
N LEU A 88 11.85 15.61 47.40
CA LEU A 88 11.10 14.47 46.93
C LEU A 88 11.03 14.41 45.40
N LYS A 89 11.26 13.21 44.87
CA LYS A 89 11.08 12.88 43.46
C LYS A 89 10.16 11.68 43.31
N GLU A 90 9.30 11.75 42.29
CA GLU A 90 8.45 10.62 41.94
C GLU A 90 9.29 9.47 41.37
N THR A 91 9.01 8.27 41.85
CA THR A 91 9.65 7.03 41.36
C THR A 91 9.16 6.69 39.94
N ARG A 92 10.01 5.99 39.18
CA ARG A 92 9.57 5.42 37.89
C ARG A 92 8.49 4.37 38.16
N PHE A 93 7.54 4.22 37.23
CA PHE A 93 6.50 3.21 37.35
C PHE A 93 6.40 2.28 36.14
N SER A 94 5.75 1.15 36.34
CA SER A 94 5.34 0.20 35.30
C SER A 94 3.91 -0.29 35.55
N GLY A 95 3.21 -0.70 34.50
CA GLY A 95 1.78 -1.03 34.55
C GLY A 95 0.89 0.07 33.96
N PRO A 96 -0.43 0.07 34.25
CA PRO A 96 -1.37 1.04 33.73
C PRO A 96 -0.98 2.47 34.09
N ARG A 97 -1.21 3.42 33.16
CA ARG A 97 -0.78 4.81 33.33
C ARG A 97 -1.56 5.56 34.41
N PHE A 98 -2.85 5.28 34.56
CA PHE A 98 -3.72 5.97 35.51
C PHE A 98 -4.08 5.03 36.65
N THR A 99 -4.12 5.56 37.87
CA THR A 99 -4.41 4.77 39.07
C THR A 99 -5.86 4.92 39.52
N TRP A 100 -6.60 5.90 39.02
CA TRP A 100 -7.99 6.15 39.36
C TRP A 100 -8.87 6.40 38.13
N THR A 101 -10.14 6.04 38.20
CA THR A 101 -11.16 6.51 37.24
C THR A 101 -12.52 6.67 37.89
N ASN A 102 -13.32 7.60 37.36
CA ASN A 102 -14.68 7.84 37.84
C ASN A 102 -15.71 6.76 37.46
N ASN A 103 -15.30 5.66 36.83
CA ASN A 103 -16.16 4.56 36.37
C ASN A 103 -17.36 4.97 35.49
N LYS A 104 -17.30 6.14 34.84
CA LYS A 104 -18.30 6.58 33.85
C LYS A 104 -17.91 6.15 32.45
N ASP A 105 -18.86 6.17 31.53
CA ASP A 105 -18.65 5.77 30.14
C ASP A 105 -18.51 6.97 29.18
N GLY A 106 -17.98 6.68 27.99
CA GLY A 106 -17.91 7.62 26.86
C GLY A 106 -17.13 8.91 27.17
N ALA A 107 -17.67 10.05 26.74
CA ALA A 107 -17.05 11.36 26.91
C ALA A 107 -17.00 11.85 28.38
N SER A 108 -17.77 11.22 29.27
CA SER A 108 -17.80 11.54 30.71
C SER A 108 -16.79 10.72 31.52
N LYS A 109 -16.09 9.77 30.89
CA LYS A 109 -15.04 8.95 31.51
C LYS A 109 -13.81 9.80 31.82
N ILE A 110 -13.37 9.80 33.08
CA ILE A 110 -12.18 10.52 33.55
C ILE A 110 -11.24 9.51 34.18
N TRP A 111 -9.95 9.63 33.86
CA TRP A 111 -8.86 8.85 34.43
C TRP A 111 -7.81 9.78 35.00
N VAL A 112 -7.29 9.44 36.17
CA VAL A 112 -6.29 10.26 36.87
C VAL A 112 -5.24 9.39 37.54
N ARG A 113 -4.00 9.87 37.62
CA ARG A 113 -2.95 9.28 38.46
C ARG A 113 -2.84 10.07 39.77
N HIS A 114 -3.44 9.52 40.82
CA HIS A 114 -3.43 10.11 42.16
C HIS A 114 -2.51 9.36 43.12
N ASP A 115 -2.40 8.05 42.95
CA ASP A 115 -1.63 7.15 43.80
C ASP A 115 -0.16 7.10 43.36
N ARG A 116 0.77 7.45 44.25
CA ARG A 116 2.19 7.64 43.90
C ARG A 116 3.13 7.20 45.02
N PHE A 117 4.39 6.97 44.65
CA PHE A 117 5.51 6.92 45.59
C PHE A 117 6.53 8.02 45.28
N LEU A 118 6.82 8.84 46.29
CA LEU A 118 7.81 9.89 46.29
C LEU A 118 8.96 9.49 47.22
N ILE A 119 10.19 9.71 46.79
CA ILE A 119 11.40 9.39 47.56
C ILE A 119 12.37 10.56 47.57
N ASN A 120 13.18 10.70 48.61
CA ASN A 120 14.23 11.72 48.64
C ASN A 120 15.47 11.32 47.82
N SER A 121 16.40 12.26 47.60
CA SER A 121 17.64 11.97 46.86
C SER A 121 18.51 10.91 47.55
N VAL A 122 18.51 10.86 48.88
CA VAL A 122 19.22 9.83 49.67
C VAL A 122 18.70 8.43 49.33
N ALA A 123 17.38 8.25 49.30
CA ALA A 123 16.75 7.01 48.88
C ALA A 123 16.99 6.68 47.41
N MET A 124 16.95 7.67 46.53
CA MET A 124 17.23 7.45 45.11
C MET A 124 18.67 6.97 44.86
N HIS A 125 19.64 7.47 45.63
CA HIS A 125 21.04 7.06 45.52
C HIS A 125 21.28 5.65 46.07
N LEU A 126 20.71 5.35 47.25
CA LEU A 126 20.89 4.05 47.91
C LEU A 126 20.05 2.93 47.29
N MET A 127 18.99 3.27 46.53
CA MET A 127 18.04 2.33 45.95
C MET A 127 17.88 2.55 44.43
N PRO A 128 18.92 2.28 43.62
CA PRO A 128 18.90 2.59 42.18
C PRO A 128 17.84 1.82 41.38
N TYR A 129 17.33 0.71 41.93
CA TYR A 129 16.33 -0.16 41.29
C TYR A 129 14.89 0.09 41.78
N VAL A 130 14.65 1.20 42.49
CA VAL A 130 13.31 1.52 42.99
C VAL A 130 12.32 1.71 41.84
N LEU A 131 11.25 0.92 41.85
CA LEU A 131 10.23 0.93 40.80
C LEU A 131 8.84 0.75 41.41
N THR A 132 7.91 1.63 41.05
CA THR A 132 6.50 1.46 41.37
C THR A 132 5.81 0.58 40.33
N HIS A 133 5.01 -0.37 40.77
CA HIS A 133 4.11 -1.15 39.94
C HIS A 133 2.68 -0.71 40.20
N HIS A 134 2.01 -0.20 39.17
CA HIS A 134 0.56 -0.08 39.18
C HIS A 134 -0.02 -1.44 38.83
N LEU A 135 -0.70 -2.05 39.78
CA LEU A 135 -1.29 -3.37 39.64
C LEU A 135 -2.64 -3.28 38.92
N THR A 136 -3.07 -4.41 38.37
CA THR A 136 -4.34 -4.52 37.65
C THR A 136 -5.51 -4.14 38.56
N ARG A 137 -6.36 -3.23 38.09
CA ARG A 137 -7.54 -2.78 38.83
C ARG A 137 -8.70 -3.76 38.60
N VAL A 138 -8.99 -4.61 39.58
CA VAL A 138 -9.98 -5.70 39.41
C VAL A 138 -11.40 -5.27 39.76
N ALA A 139 -11.60 -4.60 40.90
CA ALA A 139 -12.94 -4.30 41.44
C ALA A 139 -13.10 -2.91 42.09
N SER A 140 -12.04 -2.09 42.07
CA SER A 140 -12.04 -0.74 42.64
C SER A 140 -11.98 0.32 41.54
N ASP A 141 -12.35 1.56 41.86
CA ASP A 141 -12.02 2.75 41.08
C ASP A 141 -10.52 3.10 41.14
N HIS A 142 -9.80 2.61 42.16
CA HIS A 142 -8.34 2.71 42.29
C HIS A 142 -7.60 1.43 41.85
N ALA A 143 -6.41 1.61 41.29
CA ALA A 143 -5.42 0.60 41.00
C ALA A 143 -4.45 0.47 42.19
N PRO A 144 -4.21 -0.73 42.73
CA PRO A 144 -3.24 -0.88 43.81
C PRO A 144 -1.83 -0.52 43.32
N ILE A 145 -1.05 0.14 44.17
CA ILE A 145 0.35 0.49 43.88
C ILE A 145 1.30 -0.33 44.75
N LEU A 146 2.41 -0.80 44.17
CA LEU A 146 3.42 -1.60 44.84
C LEU A 146 4.81 -1.01 44.59
N LEU A 147 5.52 -0.63 45.65
CA LEU A 147 6.91 -0.20 45.56
C LEU A 147 7.86 -1.41 45.66
N LYS A 148 8.68 -1.62 44.63
CA LYS A 148 9.78 -2.60 44.68
C LYS A 148 11.09 -1.89 44.97
N LEU A 149 11.79 -2.39 45.99
CA LEU A 149 12.99 -1.77 46.58
C LEU A 149 14.30 -2.47 46.18
N PHE A 150 14.24 -3.76 45.82
CA PHE A 150 15.42 -4.60 45.56
C PHE A 150 15.18 -5.55 44.37
N GLU A 151 16.24 -6.01 43.71
CA GLU A 151 16.13 -7.14 42.78
C GLU A 151 15.67 -8.41 43.52
N PRO A 152 14.88 -9.28 42.88
CA PRO A 152 14.50 -10.56 43.46
C PRO A 152 15.76 -11.43 43.61
N SER A 153 16.35 -11.46 44.80
CA SER A 153 17.34 -12.48 45.16
C SER A 153 16.67 -13.86 45.19
N ALA A 154 17.43 -14.88 44.79
CA ALA A 154 16.92 -16.24 44.61
C ALA A 154 16.28 -16.80 45.90
N SER A 155 14.98 -17.12 45.81
CA SER A 155 14.24 -18.10 46.61
C SER A 155 14.46 -18.06 48.13
N THR A 156 13.77 -17.16 48.83
CA THR A 156 13.20 -17.57 50.11
C THR A 156 12.12 -18.62 49.82
N LYS A 157 12.20 -19.79 50.45
CA LYS A 157 11.16 -20.84 50.27
C LYS A 157 9.80 -20.20 50.55
N PRO A 158 8.79 -20.39 49.68
CA PRO A 158 7.49 -19.76 49.88
C PRO A 158 6.94 -20.22 51.23
N ILE A 159 6.61 -19.27 52.10
CA ILE A 159 5.90 -19.54 53.34
C ILE A 159 4.51 -20.00 52.92
N ILE A 160 4.22 -21.28 53.13
CA ILE A 160 2.88 -21.82 52.90
C ILE A 160 1.99 -21.28 54.01
N ARG A 161 0.95 -20.53 53.64
CA ARG A 161 -0.09 -20.06 54.55
C ARG A 161 -1.36 -20.88 54.31
N PHE A 162 -2.18 -21.01 55.35
CA PHE A 162 -3.49 -21.62 55.22
C PHE A 162 -4.42 -20.65 54.51
N GLU A 163 -5.19 -21.12 53.52
CA GLU A 163 -6.22 -20.31 52.88
C GLU A 163 -7.61 -20.76 53.37
N ASP A 164 -8.42 -19.79 53.81
CA ASP A 164 -9.77 -20.06 54.33
C ASP A 164 -10.67 -20.77 53.31
N THR A 165 -10.45 -20.51 52.02
CA THR A 165 -11.17 -21.15 50.91
C THR A 165 -11.04 -22.67 50.93
N TRP A 166 -9.95 -23.23 51.46
CA TRP A 166 -9.76 -24.68 51.50
C TRP A 166 -10.82 -25.36 52.38
N VAL A 167 -11.33 -24.68 53.41
CA VAL A 167 -12.37 -25.21 54.30
C VAL A 167 -13.70 -25.43 53.56
N SER A 168 -13.96 -24.66 52.51
CA SER A 168 -15.21 -24.76 51.73
C SER A 168 -15.35 -26.06 50.93
N TYR A 169 -14.26 -26.80 50.70
CA TYR A 169 -14.29 -28.04 49.95
C TYR A 169 -14.45 -29.26 50.86
N HIS A 170 -15.48 -30.08 50.63
CA HIS A 170 -15.71 -31.31 51.39
C HIS A 170 -14.50 -32.27 51.42
N GLN A 171 -13.72 -32.32 50.32
CA GLN A 171 -12.56 -33.20 50.18
C GLN A 171 -11.40 -32.82 51.12
N THR A 172 -11.28 -31.55 51.50
CA THR A 172 -10.28 -31.03 52.45
C THR A 172 -10.36 -31.76 53.79
N ARG A 173 -11.57 -32.06 54.28
CA ARG A 173 -11.77 -32.80 55.55
C ARG A 173 -11.14 -34.20 55.48
N ARG A 174 -11.25 -34.89 54.34
CA ARG A 174 -10.66 -36.22 54.13
C ARG A 174 -9.14 -36.16 54.11
N ILE A 175 -8.56 -35.12 53.48
CA ILE A 175 -7.11 -34.90 53.42
C ILE A 175 -6.54 -34.59 54.79
N ILE A 176 -7.19 -33.69 55.54
CA ILE A 176 -6.81 -33.36 56.92
C ILE A 176 -6.82 -34.64 57.75
N ARG A 177 -7.94 -35.38 57.78
CA ARG A 177 -8.06 -36.61 58.57
C ARG A 177 -6.99 -37.65 58.21
N ALA A 178 -6.75 -37.88 56.92
CA ALA A 178 -5.76 -38.83 56.44
C ALA A 178 -4.32 -38.46 56.88
N LYS A 179 -3.96 -37.17 56.84
CA LYS A 179 -2.63 -36.71 57.29
C LYS A 179 -2.51 -36.63 58.80
N TRP A 180 -3.60 -36.33 59.50
CA TRP A 180 -3.62 -36.25 60.97
C TRP A 180 -3.46 -37.59 61.66
N LEU A 181 -3.94 -38.67 61.04
CA LEU A 181 -3.85 -40.05 61.54
C LEU A 181 -2.45 -40.68 61.34
N MET A 182 -1.56 -40.03 60.59
CA MET A 182 -0.18 -40.51 60.43
C MET A 182 0.59 -40.37 61.75
N LYS A 183 1.35 -41.40 62.11
CA LYS A 183 2.22 -41.38 63.30
C LYS A 183 3.33 -40.34 63.12
N ALA A 184 3.64 -39.59 64.18
CA ALA A 184 4.74 -38.63 64.24
C ALA A 184 5.52 -38.84 65.54
N LYS A 185 6.85 -38.65 65.48
CA LYS A 185 7.77 -38.80 66.63
C LYS A 185 8.22 -37.42 67.13
N GLY A 186 8.46 -37.29 68.43
CA GLY A 186 8.93 -36.06 69.10
C GLY A 186 8.15 -35.78 70.38
N SER A 187 8.38 -34.61 71.00
CA SER A 187 7.53 -34.12 72.09
C SER A 187 6.09 -33.86 71.62
N ALA A 188 5.15 -33.65 72.54
CA ALA A 188 3.76 -33.33 72.17
C ALA A 188 3.66 -32.09 71.27
N ALA A 189 4.44 -31.05 71.55
CA ALA A 189 4.53 -29.84 70.73
C ALA A 189 5.13 -30.11 69.34
N ASP A 190 6.18 -30.95 69.26
CA ASP A 190 6.78 -31.35 67.99
C ASP A 190 5.82 -32.18 67.14
N ILE A 191 5.07 -33.08 67.77
CA ILE A 191 4.06 -33.91 67.11
C ILE A 191 2.98 -33.01 66.50
N LEU A 192 2.47 -32.04 67.27
CA LEU A 192 1.47 -31.08 66.80
C LEU A 192 2.00 -30.26 65.62
N ASN A 193 3.16 -29.61 65.77
CA ASN A 193 3.76 -28.80 64.71
C ASN A 193 4.02 -29.61 63.43
N ARG A 194 4.52 -30.85 63.56
CA ARG A 194 4.76 -31.74 62.41
C ARG A 194 3.46 -32.15 61.74
N LYS A 195 2.39 -32.41 62.49
CA LYS A 195 1.06 -32.74 61.93
C LYS A 195 0.43 -31.54 61.23
N CYS A 196 0.50 -30.35 61.82
CA CYS A 196 0.07 -29.10 61.20
C CYS A 196 0.81 -28.86 59.88
N LEU A 197 2.14 -28.93 59.89
CA LEU A 197 2.96 -28.70 58.69
C LEU A 197 2.70 -29.74 57.58
N LYS A 198 2.57 -31.03 57.94
CA LYS A 198 2.22 -32.10 56.97
C LYS A 198 0.85 -31.88 56.35
N THR A 199 -0.13 -31.48 57.17
CA THR A 199 -1.49 -31.19 56.72
C THR A 199 -1.52 -29.97 55.82
N LEU A 200 -0.86 -28.88 56.22
CA LEU A 200 -0.71 -27.64 55.46
C LEU A 200 -0.06 -27.88 54.09
N ARG A 201 1.02 -28.67 54.04
CA ARG A 201 1.65 -29.06 52.76
C ARG A 201 0.72 -29.90 51.90
N ALA A 202 0.03 -30.88 52.48
CA ALA A 202 -0.87 -31.74 51.73
C ALA A 202 -2.05 -30.96 51.13
N LEU A 203 -2.63 -30.02 51.89
CA LEU A 203 -3.66 -29.12 51.42
C LEU A 203 -3.14 -28.18 50.34
N PHE A 204 -1.95 -27.61 50.51
CA PHE A 204 -1.33 -26.75 49.51
C PHE A 204 -1.13 -27.47 48.17
N PHE A 205 -0.54 -28.67 48.17
CA PHE A 205 -0.31 -29.42 46.92
C PHE A 205 -1.62 -29.94 46.31
N TRP A 206 -2.58 -30.36 47.14
CA TRP A 206 -3.90 -30.75 46.65
C TRP A 206 -4.62 -29.56 46.01
N SER A 207 -4.64 -28.41 46.68
CA SER A 207 -5.24 -27.17 46.18
C SER A 207 -4.58 -26.71 44.89
N LYS A 208 -3.24 -26.73 44.83
CA LYS A 208 -2.49 -26.40 43.62
C LYS A 208 -2.86 -27.28 42.42
N ASN A 209 -3.11 -28.57 42.64
CA ASN A 209 -3.52 -29.49 41.57
C ASN A 209 -5.00 -29.35 41.22
N LYS A 210 -5.88 -29.20 42.22
CA LYS A 210 -7.33 -29.16 42.02
C LYS A 210 -7.82 -27.82 41.47
N LEU A 211 -7.20 -26.73 41.90
CA LEU A 211 -7.51 -25.36 41.49
C LEU A 211 -6.53 -24.86 40.42
N GLN A 212 -5.68 -25.72 39.86
CA GLN A 212 -4.70 -25.33 38.84
C GLN A 212 -5.39 -24.60 37.67
N GLU A 213 -6.53 -25.11 37.22
CA GLU A 213 -7.32 -24.50 36.16
C GLU A 213 -7.90 -23.15 36.56
N LEU A 214 -8.37 -23.00 37.80
CA LEU A 214 -8.90 -21.74 38.33
C LEU A 214 -7.79 -20.70 38.52
N THR A 215 -6.64 -21.10 39.05
CA THR A 215 -5.46 -20.23 39.18
C THR A 215 -4.94 -19.81 37.80
N ASN A 216 -4.86 -20.73 36.84
CA ASN A 216 -4.51 -20.41 35.45
C ASN A 216 -5.55 -19.48 34.81
N SER A 217 -6.83 -19.71 35.05
CA SER A 217 -7.92 -18.85 34.54
C SER A 217 -7.88 -17.47 35.16
N LYS A 218 -7.63 -17.36 36.47
CA LYS A 218 -7.40 -16.09 37.17
C LYS A 218 -6.24 -15.33 36.54
N PHE A 219 -5.07 -15.95 36.37
CA PHE A 219 -3.93 -15.28 35.74
C PHE A 219 -4.22 -14.84 34.29
N LYS A 220 -4.93 -15.67 33.51
CA LYS A 220 -5.36 -15.30 32.15
C LYS A 220 -6.32 -14.12 32.15
N LEU A 221 -7.28 -14.09 33.07
CA LEU A 221 -8.26 -13.00 33.19
C LEU A 221 -7.57 -11.72 33.67
N GLU A 222 -6.70 -11.79 34.68
CA GLU A 222 -5.92 -10.63 35.16
C GLU A 222 -5.01 -10.06 34.06
N ALA A 223 -4.37 -10.91 33.25
CA ALA A 223 -3.57 -10.48 32.10
C ALA A 223 -4.42 -9.83 31.00
N SER A 224 -5.59 -10.41 30.72
CA SER A 224 -6.53 -9.86 29.73
C SER A 224 -7.08 -8.50 30.20
N LEU A 225 -7.41 -8.38 31.48
CA LEU A 225 -7.93 -7.16 32.09
C LEU A 225 -6.85 -6.07 32.13
N LEU A 226 -5.60 -6.43 32.42
CA LEU A 226 -4.45 -5.54 32.32
C LEU A 226 -4.24 -5.02 30.89
N GLN A 227 -4.37 -5.89 29.89
CA GLN A 227 -4.28 -5.51 28.49
C GLN A 227 -5.38 -4.52 28.10
N LEU A 228 -6.63 -4.82 28.45
CA LEU A 228 -7.75 -3.92 28.22
C LEU A 228 -7.56 -2.57 28.90
N GLN A 229 -7.05 -2.55 30.14
CA GLN A 229 -6.77 -1.30 30.85
C GLN A 229 -5.66 -0.49 30.19
N ASN A 230 -4.61 -1.13 29.68
CA ASN A 230 -3.57 -0.45 28.91
C ASN A 230 -4.11 0.11 27.59
N ASP A 231 -4.96 -0.66 26.89
CA ASP A 231 -5.62 -0.22 25.66
C ASP A 231 -6.59 0.95 25.94
N GLU A 232 -7.38 0.91 27.02
CA GLU A 232 -8.27 2.00 27.46
C GLU A 232 -7.51 3.26 27.91
N CYS A 233 -6.33 3.09 28.55
CA CYS A 233 -5.48 4.20 28.97
C CYS A 233 -4.78 4.86 27.78
N SER A 234 -4.46 4.09 26.73
CA SER A 234 -3.95 4.63 25.48
C SER A 234 -5.04 5.49 24.81
N GLU A 235 -4.76 6.76 24.57
CA GLU A 235 -5.70 7.60 23.82
C GLU A 235 -5.92 7.02 22.42
N ILE A 236 -7.13 7.13 21.89
CA ILE A 236 -7.38 7.12 20.43
C ILE A 236 -6.84 8.46 19.90
N SER A 237 -5.51 8.57 19.90
CA SER A 237 -4.69 9.70 19.49
C SER A 237 -3.26 9.16 19.35
N GLY A 238 -2.78 9.01 18.11
CA GLY A 238 -1.41 8.57 17.79
C GLY A 238 -1.06 7.09 17.99
N SER A 239 -1.61 6.37 18.97
CA SER A 239 -1.17 5.01 19.37
C SER A 239 -1.46 3.91 18.34
N ASP A 240 -2.63 3.92 17.69
CA ASP A 240 -2.98 2.97 16.62
C ASP A 240 -2.06 3.13 15.40
N TYR A 241 -1.69 4.36 15.08
CA TYR A 241 -0.74 4.65 14.01
C TYR A 241 0.69 4.38 14.45
N ASN A 242 1.02 4.49 15.74
CA ASN A 242 2.32 4.05 16.26
C ASN A 242 2.51 2.54 16.07
N ARG A 243 1.45 1.72 16.15
CA ARG A 243 1.56 0.29 15.78
C ARG A 243 1.98 0.13 14.31
N ILE A 244 1.42 0.93 13.41
CA ILE A 244 1.76 0.91 11.96
C ILE A 244 3.18 1.41 11.74
N ILE A 245 3.55 2.52 12.39
CA ILE A 245 4.90 3.09 12.33
C ILE A 245 5.92 2.08 12.86
N ASN A 246 5.68 1.48 14.02
CA ASN A 246 6.54 0.47 14.62
C ASN A 246 6.64 -0.78 13.73
N LYS A 247 5.55 -1.20 13.08
CA LYS A 247 5.58 -2.31 12.13
C LYS A 247 6.39 -1.97 10.87
N ALA A 248 6.24 -0.75 10.35
CA ALA A 248 7.04 -0.26 9.23
C ALA A 248 8.53 -0.20 9.59
N LEU A 249 8.88 0.33 10.77
CA LEU A 249 10.26 0.37 11.28
C LEU A 249 10.82 -1.04 11.46
N LYS A 250 10.08 -1.96 12.09
CA LYS A 250 10.51 -3.36 12.25
C LYS A 250 10.82 -4.04 10.92
N LEU A 251 10.01 -3.80 9.89
CA LEU A 251 10.28 -4.35 8.54
C LEU A 251 11.55 -3.74 7.93
N VAL A 252 11.73 -2.42 8.04
CA VAL A 252 12.94 -1.74 7.55
C VAL A 252 14.19 -2.26 8.24
N HIS A 253 14.17 -2.41 9.57
CA HIS A 253 15.30 -2.97 10.31
C HIS A 253 15.55 -4.44 9.95
N ALA A 254 14.50 -5.25 9.82
CA ALA A 254 14.63 -6.67 9.47
C ALA A 254 15.22 -6.92 8.08
N TRP A 255 14.91 -6.06 7.10
CA TRP A 255 15.45 -6.19 5.74
C TRP A 255 16.93 -5.84 5.64
N GLY A 256 17.45 -5.02 6.56
CA GLY A 256 18.84 -4.57 6.58
C GLY A 256 19.16 -3.60 5.44
N LEU A 257 19.84 -2.48 5.76
CA LEU A 257 20.14 -1.46 4.75
C LEU A 257 21.24 -1.90 3.76
N LYS A 258 22.20 -2.73 4.17
CA LYS A 258 23.41 -3.03 3.35
C LYS A 258 23.25 -4.11 2.28
N THR A 259 22.23 -4.97 2.36
CA THR A 259 22.11 -6.18 1.51
C THR A 259 21.26 -5.98 0.27
N LEU A 260 20.48 -4.90 0.21
CA LEU A 260 19.46 -4.69 -0.82
C LEU A 260 19.85 -3.59 -1.82
N SER A 261 19.77 -3.93 -3.10
CA SER A 261 19.86 -2.94 -4.19
C SER A 261 18.71 -1.93 -4.13
N LEU A 262 18.92 -0.71 -4.64
CA LEU A 262 17.89 0.34 -4.79
C LEU A 262 16.60 -0.17 -5.48
N ALA A 263 16.75 -1.00 -6.52
CA ALA A 263 15.60 -1.62 -7.20
C ALA A 263 14.81 -2.55 -6.26
N GLY A 264 15.51 -3.34 -5.44
CA GLY A 264 14.92 -4.20 -4.42
C GLY A 264 14.20 -3.40 -3.33
N ARG A 265 14.81 -2.32 -2.83
CA ARG A 265 14.19 -1.43 -1.83
C ARG A 265 12.92 -0.76 -2.38
N SER A 266 12.96 -0.27 -3.62
CA SER A 266 11.78 0.27 -4.31
C SER A 266 10.65 -0.77 -4.39
N SER A 267 10.97 -2.02 -4.73
CA SER A 267 9.98 -3.10 -4.77
C SER A 267 9.34 -3.37 -3.40
N LEU A 268 10.15 -3.44 -2.32
CA LEU A 268 9.65 -3.65 -0.96
C LEU A 268 8.79 -2.49 -0.45
N ILE A 269 9.13 -1.25 -0.81
CA ILE A 269 8.29 -0.08 -0.52
C ILE A 269 6.91 -0.27 -1.16
N LYS A 270 6.85 -0.71 -2.43
CA LYS A 270 5.59 -0.90 -3.14
C LYS A 270 4.76 -2.07 -2.62
N SER A 271 5.39 -3.23 -2.39
CA SER A 271 4.68 -4.46 -2.01
C SER A 271 4.27 -4.50 -0.54
N SER A 272 5.07 -3.88 0.34
CA SER A 272 4.96 -4.08 1.78
C SER A 272 4.73 -2.78 2.55
N LEU A 273 5.63 -1.79 2.50
CA LEU A 273 5.42 -0.55 3.27
C LEU A 273 4.21 0.25 2.78
N GLY A 274 4.02 0.30 1.46
CA GLY A 274 2.88 0.86 0.74
C GLY A 274 1.53 0.32 1.22
N THR A 275 1.48 -1.00 1.42
CA THR A 275 0.24 -1.73 1.71
C THR A 275 -0.16 -1.66 3.18
N LEU A 276 0.78 -1.47 4.11
CA LEU A 276 0.53 -1.41 5.56
C LEU A 276 -0.54 -0.40 5.97
N ILE A 277 -0.50 0.81 5.38
CA ILE A 277 -1.42 1.90 5.74
C ILE A 277 -2.59 2.03 4.76
N THR A 278 -2.54 1.34 3.61
CA THR A 278 -3.57 1.44 2.56
C THR A 278 -4.98 1.12 3.10
N TYR A 279 -5.11 0.10 3.97
CA TYR A 279 -6.41 -0.22 4.59
C TYR A 279 -6.93 0.93 5.46
N GLN A 280 -6.05 1.54 6.26
CA GLN A 280 -6.45 2.65 7.13
C GLN A 280 -6.77 3.91 6.34
N LEU A 281 -6.00 4.24 5.31
CA LEU A 281 -6.28 5.38 4.43
C LEU A 281 -7.68 5.29 3.81
N ALA A 282 -8.13 4.08 3.46
CA ALA A 282 -9.46 3.86 2.89
C ALA A 282 -10.59 4.10 3.90
N HIS A 283 -10.46 3.63 5.14
CA HIS A 283 -11.59 3.58 6.09
C HIS A 283 -11.51 4.62 7.23
N THR A 284 -10.40 5.35 7.35
CA THR A 284 -10.22 6.36 8.40
C THR A 284 -9.63 7.67 7.86
N LYS A 285 -9.86 8.75 8.60
CA LYS A 285 -9.18 10.03 8.38
C LYS A 285 -7.84 10.03 9.11
N VAL A 286 -6.83 9.44 8.48
CA VAL A 286 -5.46 9.42 8.98
C VAL A 286 -4.91 10.86 9.07
N PRO A 287 -4.36 11.29 10.21
CA PRO A 287 -3.73 12.61 10.32
C PRO A 287 -2.54 12.76 9.37
N LEU A 288 -2.36 13.95 8.80
CA LEU A 288 -1.26 14.25 7.86
C LEU A 288 0.12 13.99 8.48
N SER A 289 0.29 14.27 9.77
CA SER A 289 1.54 14.02 10.49
C SER A 289 1.96 12.54 10.49
N ILE A 290 1.00 11.61 10.46
CA ILE A 290 1.26 10.17 10.37
C ILE A 290 1.63 9.78 8.94
N ILE A 291 0.88 10.29 7.96
CA ILE A 291 1.15 10.11 6.53
C ILE A 291 2.59 10.57 6.22
N ASP A 292 2.98 11.75 6.69
CA ASP A 292 4.31 12.31 6.49
C ASP A 292 5.41 11.48 7.19
N LYS A 293 5.13 10.90 8.37
CA LYS A 293 6.05 9.98 9.05
C LYS A 293 6.28 8.70 8.24
N VAL A 294 5.23 8.11 7.65
CA VAL A 294 5.35 6.89 6.83
C VAL A 294 6.08 7.18 5.52
N ASP A 295 5.76 8.28 4.84
CA ASP A 295 6.48 8.71 3.64
C ASP A 295 7.97 8.98 3.95
N ARG A 296 8.27 9.54 5.14
CA ARG A 296 9.66 9.71 5.61
C ARG A 296 10.38 8.38 5.78
N ILE A 297 9.76 7.37 6.41
CA ILE A 297 10.34 6.03 6.56
C ILE A 297 10.63 5.41 5.17
N CYS A 298 9.68 5.50 4.24
CA CYS A 298 9.86 4.97 2.89
C CYS A 298 11.01 5.65 2.15
N ARG A 299 11.09 6.98 2.24
CA ARG A 299 12.15 7.79 1.62
C ARG A 299 13.51 7.52 2.25
N SER A 300 13.57 7.42 3.57
CA SER A 300 14.80 7.07 4.31
C SER A 300 15.28 5.67 3.91
N PHE A 301 14.41 4.67 3.92
CA PHE A 301 14.76 3.32 3.50
C PHE A 301 15.27 3.26 2.06
N LEU A 302 14.68 4.04 1.14
CA LEU A 302 15.12 4.07 -0.25
C LEU A 302 16.56 4.59 -0.41
N TRP A 303 16.93 5.64 0.32
CA TRP A 303 18.17 6.40 0.07
C TRP A 303 19.27 6.23 1.13
N GLN A 304 18.98 5.72 2.32
CA GLN A 304 19.95 5.56 3.40
C GLN A 304 20.68 4.22 3.31
N ASP A 305 22.00 4.23 3.44
CA ASP A 305 22.85 3.03 3.42
C ASP A 305 23.41 2.65 4.82
N LYS A 306 23.28 3.55 5.82
CA LYS A 306 23.70 3.37 7.22
C LYS A 306 22.65 3.97 8.18
N GLU A 307 22.57 3.46 9.41
CA GLU A 307 21.58 3.92 10.42
C GLU A 307 21.88 5.32 10.97
N ASP A 308 23.15 5.74 11.04
CA ASP A 308 23.57 6.98 11.75
C ASP A 308 23.85 8.22 10.88
N HIS A 309 23.83 8.10 9.54
CA HIS A 309 24.09 9.23 8.65
C HIS A 309 23.00 9.40 7.60
N GLY A 310 22.54 10.64 7.42
CA GLY A 310 21.57 11.01 6.39
C GLY A 310 22.11 10.67 4.99
N GLY A 311 21.52 9.65 4.36
CA GLY A 311 21.84 9.29 2.97
C GLY A 311 21.50 10.40 1.98
N ILE A 312 22.28 10.52 0.91
CA ILE A 312 22.07 11.53 -0.12
C ILE A 312 20.79 11.23 -0.89
N HIS A 313 19.85 12.18 -0.89
CA HIS A 313 18.64 12.11 -1.70
C HIS A 313 18.93 12.58 -3.13
N TYR A 314 19.14 11.65 -4.05
CA TYR A 314 19.48 11.96 -5.45
C TYR A 314 18.30 12.57 -6.24
N VAL A 315 17.07 12.17 -5.93
CA VAL A 315 15.84 12.65 -6.58
C VAL A 315 14.80 12.99 -5.52
N SER A 316 14.00 14.04 -5.75
CA SER A 316 12.96 14.45 -4.80
C SER A 316 11.85 13.40 -4.68
N TRP A 317 11.27 13.25 -3.49
CA TRP A 317 10.18 12.29 -3.23
C TRP A 317 8.97 12.53 -4.12
N LYS A 318 8.64 13.81 -4.38
CA LYS A 318 7.55 14.19 -5.29
C LYS A 318 7.74 13.60 -6.69
N LYS A 319 8.96 13.65 -7.26
CA LYS A 319 9.28 13.05 -8.57
C LYS A 319 9.25 11.53 -8.52
N ILE A 320 9.79 10.93 -7.45
CA ILE A 320 9.78 9.46 -7.25
C ILE A 320 8.34 8.91 -7.22
N CYS A 321 7.42 9.68 -6.64
CA CYS A 321 6.04 9.28 -6.44
C CYS A 321 5.14 9.43 -7.69
N LEU A 322 5.67 9.95 -8.78
CA LEU A 322 4.94 10.03 -10.05
C LEU A 322 4.70 8.63 -10.65
N PRO A 323 3.70 8.48 -11.54
CA PRO A 323 3.58 7.32 -12.42
C PRO A 323 4.88 7.06 -13.19
N LYS A 324 5.09 5.81 -13.62
CA LYS A 324 6.32 5.45 -14.35
C LYS A 324 6.40 6.16 -15.70
N GLU A 325 5.25 6.34 -16.32
CA GLU A 325 5.00 7.03 -17.58
C GLU A 325 5.40 8.51 -17.50
N GLN A 326 5.30 9.09 -16.29
CA GLN A 326 5.70 10.46 -15.94
C GLN A 326 7.11 10.53 -15.30
N GLY A 327 7.87 9.44 -15.37
CA GLY A 327 9.25 9.39 -14.88
C GLY A 327 9.39 9.16 -13.39
N GLY A 328 8.37 8.68 -12.67
CA GLY A 328 8.51 8.20 -11.29
C GLY A 328 8.87 6.72 -11.19
N LEU A 329 8.98 6.19 -9.96
CA LEU A 329 9.27 4.76 -9.71
C LEU A 329 8.01 3.90 -9.54
N GLY A 330 6.84 4.51 -9.66
CA GLY A 330 5.54 3.91 -9.33
C GLY A 330 5.36 3.66 -7.82
N ILE A 331 6.14 4.34 -6.97
CA ILE A 331 5.91 4.40 -5.53
C ILE A 331 4.78 5.39 -5.28
N LYS A 332 3.75 5.03 -4.53
CA LYS A 332 2.62 5.92 -4.29
C LYS A 332 2.86 6.70 -3.00
N SER A 333 2.88 8.03 -3.07
CA SER A 333 2.87 8.84 -1.85
C SER A 333 1.56 8.58 -1.12
N MET A 334 1.64 8.33 0.18
CA MET A 334 0.45 8.03 0.99
C MET A 334 -0.56 9.17 0.99
N ARG A 335 -0.07 10.41 0.83
CA ARG A 335 -0.91 11.60 0.69
C ARG A 335 -1.73 11.57 -0.59
N MET A 336 -1.07 11.35 -1.73
CA MET A 336 -1.73 11.29 -3.05
C MET A 336 -2.59 10.05 -3.22
N TRP A 337 -2.25 8.96 -2.52
CA TRP A 337 -2.96 7.69 -2.60
C TRP A 337 -4.26 7.66 -1.78
N SER A 338 -4.42 8.55 -0.79
CA SER A 338 -5.56 8.59 0.12
C SER A 338 -6.92 8.77 -0.57
N GLY A 339 -7.05 9.76 -1.47
CA GLY A 339 -8.26 9.96 -2.28
C GLY A 339 -8.60 8.76 -3.17
N PRO A 340 -7.66 8.25 -4.00
CA PRO A 340 -7.88 7.08 -4.83
C PRO A 340 -8.32 5.81 -4.08
N VAL A 341 -7.81 5.55 -2.87
CA VAL A 341 -8.27 4.37 -2.09
C VAL A 341 -9.68 4.55 -1.54
N ARG A 342 -10.07 5.78 -1.20
CA ARG A 342 -11.44 6.12 -0.77
C ARG A 342 -12.43 6.13 -1.93
N ALA A 343 -11.98 6.50 -3.13
CA ALA A 343 -12.78 6.48 -4.35
C ALA A 343 -13.37 5.09 -4.64
N ARG A 344 -12.64 4.01 -4.31
CA ARG A 344 -13.15 2.64 -4.39
C ARG A 344 -14.36 2.40 -3.48
N LEU A 345 -14.35 2.94 -2.25
CA LEU A 345 -15.49 2.81 -1.32
C LEU A 345 -16.68 3.67 -1.78
N ALA A 346 -16.42 4.89 -2.24
CA ALA A 346 -17.45 5.76 -2.80
C ALA A 346 -18.12 5.12 -4.02
N TRP A 347 -17.34 4.55 -4.94
CA TRP A 347 -17.86 3.84 -6.10
C TRP A 347 -18.72 2.63 -5.73
N HIS A 348 -18.27 1.83 -4.75
CA HIS A 348 -19.06 0.71 -4.25
C HIS A 348 -20.37 1.15 -3.58
N SER A 349 -20.34 2.24 -2.81
CA SER A 349 -21.53 2.83 -2.19
C SER A 349 -22.54 3.36 -3.22
N TYR A 350 -22.03 3.86 -4.35
CA TYR A 350 -22.86 4.26 -5.49
C TYR A 350 -23.48 3.05 -6.21
N GLN A 351 -22.69 2.00 -6.51
CA GLN A 351 -23.15 0.82 -7.24
C GLN A 351 -24.16 -0.04 -6.47
N PHE A 352 -24.09 -0.05 -5.13
CA PHE A 352 -24.94 -0.89 -4.28
C PHE A 352 -25.72 -0.06 -3.26
N PRO A 353 -26.67 0.79 -3.72
CA PRO A 353 -27.38 1.73 -2.85
C PRO A 353 -28.26 1.01 -1.81
N LEU A 354 -28.84 -0.14 -2.18
CA LEU A 354 -29.75 -0.93 -1.34
C LEU A 354 -29.06 -1.75 -0.25
N GLN A 355 -27.72 -1.77 -0.19
CA GLN A 355 -27.05 -2.40 0.95
C GLN A 355 -27.37 -1.61 2.22
N TRP A 356 -27.73 -2.30 3.29
CA TRP A 356 -28.26 -1.68 4.51
C TRP A 356 -27.42 -0.51 5.05
N HIS A 357 -26.08 -0.63 5.03
CA HIS A 357 -25.18 0.45 5.48
C HIS A 357 -25.24 1.68 4.56
N ASN A 358 -25.33 1.48 3.25
CA ASN A 358 -25.40 2.57 2.27
C ASN A 358 -26.78 3.24 2.33
N SER A 359 -27.85 2.45 2.48
CA SER A 359 -29.21 2.95 2.67
C SER A 359 -29.31 3.83 3.92
N LEU A 360 -28.78 3.37 5.06
CA LEU A 360 -28.77 4.17 6.29
C LEU A 360 -28.02 5.49 6.12
N LEU A 361 -26.87 5.47 5.43
CA LEU A 361 -26.08 6.68 5.19
C LEU A 361 -26.80 7.67 4.26
N ARG A 362 -27.53 7.17 3.26
CA ARG A 362 -28.33 8.01 2.35
C ARG A 362 -29.54 8.61 3.05
N GLU A 363 -30.23 7.84 3.88
CA GLU A 363 -31.31 8.38 4.73
C GLU A 363 -30.80 9.48 5.68
N ALA A 364 -29.60 9.30 6.24
CA ALA A 364 -29.04 10.25 7.19
C ALA A 364 -28.47 11.53 6.55
N TYR A 365 -28.00 11.48 5.30
CA TYR A 365 -27.20 12.54 4.69
C TYR A 365 -27.65 12.97 3.27
N GLY A 366 -28.64 12.30 2.70
CA GLY A 366 -29.15 12.51 1.33
C GLY A 366 -28.62 11.50 0.32
N ASP A 367 -29.27 11.46 -0.85
CA ASP A 367 -29.00 10.46 -1.89
C ASP A 367 -27.73 10.72 -2.72
N SER A 368 -27.25 11.95 -2.74
CA SER A 368 -26.08 12.35 -3.52
C SER A 368 -24.85 12.60 -2.64
N LEU A 369 -23.73 11.97 -3.03
CA LEU A 369 -22.43 12.15 -2.37
C LEU A 369 -21.82 13.55 -2.63
N ASP A 370 -22.37 14.32 -3.57
CA ASP A 370 -21.99 15.71 -3.81
C ASP A 370 -22.71 16.71 -2.91
N LEU A 371 -23.74 16.28 -2.16
CA LEU A 371 -24.49 17.17 -1.27
C LEU A 371 -23.61 17.72 -0.14
N VAL A 372 -23.65 19.03 0.03
CA VAL A 372 -22.98 19.72 1.14
C VAL A 372 -23.86 19.61 2.38
N VAL A 373 -23.44 18.73 3.29
CA VAL A 373 -24.10 18.55 4.59
C VAL A 373 -23.43 19.45 5.63
N SER A 374 -24.22 20.11 6.48
CA SER A 374 -23.73 21.05 7.50
C SER A 374 -22.88 20.40 8.59
N LYS A 375 -23.21 19.17 9.02
CA LYS A 375 -22.45 18.40 10.04
C LYS A 375 -22.28 16.92 9.65
N PRO A 376 -21.44 16.60 8.65
CA PRO A 376 -21.31 15.23 8.19
C PRO A 376 -20.47 14.40 9.17
N GLY A 377 -20.91 13.16 9.40
CA GLY A 377 -20.17 12.16 10.18
C GLY A 377 -18.84 11.78 9.54
N ARG A 378 -17.95 11.11 10.29
CA ARG A 378 -16.61 10.72 9.79
C ARG A 378 -16.69 9.83 8.55
N SER A 379 -17.62 8.86 8.54
CA SER A 379 -17.83 7.93 7.42
C SER A 379 -18.31 8.66 6.16
N TRP A 380 -19.28 9.57 6.29
CA TRP A 380 -19.75 10.38 5.15
C TRP A 380 -18.63 11.25 4.59
N LYS A 381 -17.84 11.90 5.45
CA LYS A 381 -16.68 12.69 5.03
C LYS A 381 -15.61 11.86 4.29
N ILE A 382 -15.54 10.55 4.50
CA ILE A 382 -14.62 9.65 3.77
C ILE A 382 -15.21 9.32 2.40
N LEU A 383 -16.51 9.04 2.31
CA LEU A 383 -17.21 8.80 1.05
C LEU A 383 -17.19 10.03 0.15
N GLN A 384 -17.45 11.23 0.69
CA GLN A 384 -17.36 12.49 -0.06
C GLN A 384 -15.95 12.75 -0.61
N ASP A 385 -14.91 12.49 0.19
CA ASP A 385 -13.52 12.63 -0.24
C ASP A 385 -13.15 11.64 -1.36
N GLY A 386 -13.65 10.40 -1.24
CA GLY A 386 -13.55 9.41 -2.30
C GLY A 386 -14.30 9.80 -3.57
N TRP A 387 -15.52 10.33 -3.44
CA TRP A 387 -16.35 10.77 -4.56
C TRP A 387 -15.71 11.93 -5.33
N ARG A 388 -15.19 12.95 -4.63
CA ARG A 388 -14.44 14.05 -5.24
C ARG A 388 -13.22 13.57 -6.01
N SER A 389 -12.51 12.58 -5.46
CA SER A 389 -11.35 11.98 -6.14
C SER A 389 -11.77 11.18 -7.38
N LEU A 390 -12.97 10.60 -7.36
CA LEU A 390 -13.49 9.74 -8.42
C LEU A 390 -13.88 10.52 -9.69
N LYS A 391 -14.27 11.80 -9.57
CA LYS A 391 -14.74 12.62 -10.71
C LYS A 391 -13.80 12.64 -11.91
N GLY A 392 -12.47 12.63 -11.70
CA GLY A 392 -11.50 12.60 -12.80
C GLY A 392 -11.37 11.25 -13.52
N ALA A 393 -11.96 10.18 -12.98
CA ALA A 393 -11.90 8.83 -13.55
C ALA A 393 -13.27 8.29 -13.97
N VAL A 394 -14.31 9.14 -13.90
CA VAL A 394 -15.68 8.80 -14.24
C VAL A 394 -16.14 9.68 -15.39
N ARG A 395 -16.92 9.07 -16.29
CA ARG A 395 -17.70 9.72 -17.32
C ARG A 395 -19.18 9.56 -17.01
N TRP A 396 -20.00 10.55 -17.31
CA TRP A 396 -21.45 10.44 -17.23
C TRP A 396 -22.03 9.81 -18.49
N LYS A 397 -22.81 8.75 -18.32
CA LYS A 397 -23.71 8.18 -19.31
C LYS A 397 -25.00 8.98 -19.28
N ILE A 398 -25.28 9.64 -20.40
CA ILE A 398 -26.39 10.59 -20.53
C ILE A 398 -27.72 9.83 -20.67
N CYS A 399 -28.66 10.16 -19.77
CA CYS A 399 -30.04 9.70 -19.84
C CYS A 399 -30.96 10.91 -20.05
N ASP A 400 -31.21 11.70 -19.00
CA ASP A 400 -32.00 12.94 -19.03
C ASP A 400 -31.14 14.20 -19.06
N GLY A 401 -29.85 14.10 -18.73
CA GLY A 401 -28.89 15.19 -18.76
C GLY A 401 -29.13 16.30 -17.71
N ALA A 402 -30.14 16.16 -16.86
CA ALA A 402 -30.57 17.20 -15.91
C ALA A 402 -29.54 17.43 -14.79
N SER A 403 -28.76 16.39 -14.47
CA SER A 403 -27.80 16.42 -13.36
C SER A 403 -26.35 16.66 -13.80
N VAL A 404 -26.09 16.69 -15.11
CA VAL A 404 -24.75 16.75 -15.69
C VAL A 404 -24.47 18.16 -16.21
N SER A 405 -23.42 18.81 -15.71
CA SER A 405 -22.97 20.10 -16.23
C SER A 405 -22.30 19.93 -17.60
N ILE A 406 -22.64 20.81 -18.55
CA ILE A 406 -22.00 20.83 -19.88
C ILE A 406 -20.48 21.00 -19.73
N LEU A 407 -20.03 21.94 -18.90
CA LEU A 407 -18.62 22.33 -18.80
C LEU A 407 -17.83 21.59 -17.71
N LYS A 408 -18.45 21.36 -16.54
CA LYS A 408 -17.75 20.92 -15.31
C LYS A 408 -17.67 19.42 -15.13
N ASP A 409 -18.51 18.66 -15.82
CA ASP A 409 -18.56 17.21 -15.74
C ASP A 409 -17.99 16.55 -16.99
N THR A 410 -17.39 15.36 -16.83
CA THR A 410 -16.89 14.57 -17.96
C THR A 410 -18.04 13.75 -18.52
N TRP A 411 -18.56 14.12 -19.68
CA TRP A 411 -19.59 13.34 -20.39
C TRP A 411 -19.20 13.03 -21.85
N LEU A 412 -18.26 13.79 -22.41
CA LEU A 412 -17.65 13.54 -23.71
C LEU A 412 -16.22 12.97 -23.53
N LEU A 413 -15.95 11.82 -24.16
CA LEU A 413 -14.65 11.12 -24.10
C LEU A 413 -14.12 10.93 -22.65
N ASP A 414 -13.02 11.57 -22.26
CA ASP A 414 -12.35 11.30 -20.98
C ASP A 414 -11.86 12.55 -20.21
N GLN A 415 -12.33 13.73 -20.61
CA GLN A 415 -11.96 15.03 -20.05
C GLN A 415 -13.14 16.00 -20.06
N ARG A 416 -13.08 17.02 -19.20
CA ARG A 416 -14.09 18.09 -19.11
C ARG A 416 -13.86 19.12 -20.20
N PHE A 417 -14.92 19.79 -20.66
CA PHE A 417 -14.78 20.87 -21.64
C PHE A 417 -13.96 22.05 -21.11
N GLU A 418 -14.03 22.37 -19.81
CA GLU A 418 -13.15 23.39 -19.19
C GLU A 418 -11.64 23.08 -19.32
N ASP A 419 -11.28 21.81 -19.43
CA ASP A 419 -9.89 21.37 -19.55
C ASP A 419 -9.43 21.25 -21.02
N TRP A 420 -10.35 21.37 -21.99
CA TRP A 420 -10.03 21.23 -23.41
C TRP A 420 -9.44 22.54 -23.96
N PRO A 421 -8.37 22.46 -24.78
CA PRO A 421 -7.80 23.62 -25.45
C PRO A 421 -8.62 24.09 -26.66
N THR A 422 -9.65 23.35 -27.08
CA THR A 422 -10.54 23.72 -28.19
C THR A 422 -11.67 24.63 -27.73
N PHE A 423 -11.98 25.62 -28.56
CA PHE A 423 -13.03 26.60 -28.31
C PHE A 423 -14.42 25.99 -28.55
N TYR A 424 -15.21 25.91 -27.48
CA TYR A 424 -16.67 25.90 -27.58
C TYR A 424 -17.16 27.35 -27.66
N ASN A 425 -18.36 27.58 -28.19
CA ASN A 425 -18.89 28.92 -28.36
C ASN A 425 -19.10 29.61 -27.00
N ALA A 426 -18.73 30.89 -26.89
CA ALA A 426 -18.80 31.66 -25.64
C ALA A 426 -20.24 31.88 -25.13
N SER A 427 -21.24 31.51 -25.93
CA SER A 427 -22.67 31.52 -25.58
C SER A 427 -23.08 30.38 -24.62
N ILE A 428 -22.21 29.40 -24.35
CA ILE A 428 -22.50 28.34 -23.37
C ILE A 428 -22.46 28.93 -21.96
N ASP A 429 -23.62 28.89 -21.29
CA ASP A 429 -23.74 29.29 -19.90
C ASP A 429 -22.95 28.34 -18.96
N GLU A 430 -22.24 28.90 -17.98
CA GLU A 430 -21.53 28.14 -16.94
C GLU A 430 -22.47 27.29 -16.07
N SER A 431 -23.75 27.64 -16.00
CA SER A 431 -24.81 26.85 -15.36
C SER A 431 -25.50 25.84 -16.26
N GLY A 432 -25.19 25.80 -17.56
CA GLY A 432 -25.84 24.91 -18.53
C GLY A 432 -25.76 23.41 -18.17
N ARG A 433 -26.82 22.69 -18.48
CA ARG A 433 -26.96 21.23 -18.28
C ARG A 433 -27.03 20.51 -19.61
N VAL A 434 -26.54 19.28 -19.66
CA VAL A 434 -26.60 18.46 -20.88
C VAL A 434 -28.05 18.24 -21.32
N GLY A 435 -29.00 18.23 -20.38
CA GLY A 435 -30.43 18.17 -20.65
C GLY A 435 -30.94 19.33 -21.50
N ASP A 436 -30.30 20.50 -21.47
CA ASP A 436 -30.69 21.67 -22.30
C ASP A 436 -30.45 21.40 -23.80
N LEU A 437 -29.51 20.48 -24.11
CA LEU A 437 -29.15 20.04 -25.45
C LEU A 437 -30.01 18.86 -25.95
N LEU A 438 -30.98 18.42 -25.15
CA LEU A 438 -31.87 17.30 -25.45
C LEU A 438 -33.30 17.79 -25.69
N GLU A 439 -33.99 17.17 -26.64
CA GLU A 439 -35.42 17.32 -26.89
C GLU A 439 -36.01 15.93 -27.14
N ASP A 440 -37.02 15.54 -26.35
CA ASP A 440 -37.65 14.21 -26.40
C ASP A 440 -36.66 13.02 -26.38
N GLY A 441 -35.56 13.16 -25.62
CA GLY A 441 -34.52 12.13 -25.51
C GLY A 441 -33.57 12.05 -26.71
N CYS A 442 -33.67 12.98 -27.66
CA CYS A 442 -32.80 13.12 -28.82
C CYS A 442 -31.93 14.37 -28.71
N TRP A 443 -30.76 14.35 -29.33
CA TRP A 443 -29.86 15.50 -29.40
C TRP A 443 -30.42 16.60 -30.32
N LYS A 444 -30.41 17.84 -29.86
CA LYS A 444 -30.75 19.02 -30.69
C LYS A 444 -29.61 19.33 -31.66
N GLU A 445 -29.64 18.70 -32.82
CA GLU A 445 -28.55 18.75 -33.80
C GLU A 445 -28.15 20.17 -34.21
N SER A 446 -29.12 21.06 -34.48
CA SER A 446 -28.85 22.44 -34.90
C SER A 446 -28.10 23.24 -33.82
N GLU A 447 -28.55 23.16 -32.56
CA GLU A 447 -27.93 23.86 -31.44
C GLU A 447 -26.53 23.31 -31.13
N ILE A 448 -26.35 21.99 -31.18
CA ILE A 448 -25.04 21.35 -30.91
C ILE A 448 -24.00 21.76 -31.96
N ARG A 449 -24.39 21.82 -33.24
CA ARG A 449 -23.50 22.26 -34.32
C ARG A 449 -23.11 23.73 -34.17
N GLU A 450 -24.01 24.59 -33.70
CA GLU A 450 -23.73 26.01 -33.43
C GLU A 450 -22.82 26.21 -32.22
N LEU A 451 -23.03 25.45 -31.15
CA LEU A 451 -22.31 25.61 -29.88
C LEU A 451 -20.92 24.97 -29.87
N PHE A 452 -20.75 23.81 -30.52
CA PHE A 452 -19.51 23.04 -30.45
C PHE A 452 -18.74 22.99 -31.77
N GLY A 453 -19.34 23.46 -32.88
CA GLY A 453 -18.76 23.37 -34.21
C GLY A 453 -18.80 21.95 -34.78
N GLN A 454 -18.53 21.83 -36.09
CA GLN A 454 -18.79 20.60 -36.87
C GLN A 454 -18.11 19.34 -36.31
N CYS A 455 -16.80 19.41 -36.02
CA CYS A 455 -16.03 18.23 -35.63
C CYS A 455 -16.45 17.68 -34.26
N LEU A 456 -16.74 18.56 -33.30
CA LEU A 456 -17.17 18.17 -31.96
C LEU A 456 -18.63 17.72 -31.95
N ALA A 457 -19.48 18.41 -32.71
CA ALA A 457 -20.89 18.06 -32.86
C ALA A 457 -21.05 16.63 -33.37
N GLU A 458 -20.27 16.21 -34.37
CA GLU A 458 -20.30 14.82 -34.86
C GLU A 458 -19.95 13.80 -33.78
N ILE A 459 -19.05 14.12 -32.85
CA ILE A 459 -18.72 13.21 -31.74
C ILE A 459 -19.86 13.17 -30.73
N ILE A 460 -20.45 14.32 -30.40
CA ILE A 460 -21.57 14.44 -29.45
C ILE A 460 -22.80 13.70 -29.98
N LEU A 461 -23.17 13.91 -31.25
CA LEU A 461 -24.33 13.28 -31.88
C LEU A 461 -24.23 11.75 -31.95
N ASN A 462 -23.02 11.21 -31.92
CA ASN A 462 -22.78 9.77 -31.85
C ASN A 462 -22.90 9.18 -30.44
N ILE A 463 -23.09 10.00 -29.40
CA ILE A 463 -23.35 9.51 -28.04
C ILE A 463 -24.79 8.99 -27.97
N THR A 464 -24.95 7.71 -27.62
CA THR A 464 -26.26 7.14 -27.36
C THR A 464 -26.89 7.75 -26.10
N VAL A 465 -28.12 8.26 -26.21
CA VAL A 465 -28.93 8.73 -25.08
C VAL A 465 -29.80 7.58 -24.58
N PHE A 466 -29.82 7.33 -23.27
CA PHE A 466 -30.54 6.20 -22.67
C PHE A 466 -31.77 6.68 -21.89
N SER A 467 -32.72 7.29 -22.59
CA SER A 467 -33.96 7.84 -22.02
C SER A 467 -34.72 6.84 -21.12
N ASP A 468 -34.66 5.54 -21.45
CA ASP A 468 -35.38 4.48 -20.73
C ASP A 468 -34.83 4.19 -19.32
N LEU A 469 -33.62 4.66 -18.98
CA LEU A 469 -32.92 4.31 -17.74
C LEU A 469 -33.17 5.30 -16.58
N GLY A 470 -33.97 6.35 -16.80
CA GLY A 470 -34.28 7.40 -15.85
C GLY A 470 -33.15 8.43 -15.73
N ALA A 471 -32.59 8.59 -14.54
CA ALA A 471 -31.53 9.57 -14.26
C ALA A 471 -30.16 9.18 -14.85
N ASP A 472 -29.33 10.19 -15.12
CA ASP A 472 -27.93 10.04 -15.56
C ASP A 472 -27.11 9.12 -14.65
N LYS A 473 -26.20 8.33 -15.24
CA LYS A 473 -25.37 7.37 -14.49
C LYS A 473 -23.88 7.59 -14.75
N PRO A 474 -23.05 7.69 -13.71
CA PRO A 474 -21.61 7.67 -13.87
C PRO A 474 -21.15 6.26 -14.25
N GLU A 475 -20.13 6.19 -15.10
CA GLU A 475 -19.39 5.00 -15.48
C GLU A 475 -17.89 5.28 -15.41
N LEU A 476 -17.08 4.24 -15.17
CA LEU A 476 -15.63 4.41 -15.12
C LEU A 476 -15.09 4.56 -16.54
N ILE A 477 -14.26 5.58 -16.75
CA ILE A 477 -13.59 5.86 -18.02
C ILE A 477 -12.75 4.66 -18.47
N PHE A 478 -12.11 3.96 -17.54
CA PHE A 478 -11.32 2.77 -17.83
C PHE A 478 -11.99 1.52 -17.27
N SER A 479 -11.92 0.42 -18.00
CA SER A 479 -12.41 -0.87 -17.55
C SER A 479 -11.64 -1.35 -16.32
N THR A 480 -12.39 -1.86 -15.33
CA THR A 480 -11.84 -2.48 -14.13
C THR A 480 -11.25 -3.88 -14.38
N LEU A 481 -11.36 -4.39 -15.61
CA LEU A 481 -10.80 -5.67 -16.02
C LEU A 481 -9.30 -5.76 -15.74
N SER A 482 -8.57 -4.68 -15.98
CA SER A 482 -7.10 -4.68 -15.83
C SER A 482 -6.60 -3.96 -14.57
N ASN A 483 -7.29 -2.91 -14.13
CA ASN A 483 -6.83 -1.98 -13.10
C ASN A 483 -7.91 -1.76 -12.02
N SER A 484 -7.49 -1.63 -10.76
CA SER A 484 -8.43 -1.26 -9.69
C SER A 484 -8.89 0.19 -9.83
N VAL A 485 -10.11 0.49 -9.35
CA VAL A 485 -10.67 1.87 -9.29
C VAL A 485 -9.66 2.86 -8.72
N SER A 486 -8.98 2.48 -7.62
CA SER A 486 -7.95 3.32 -7.01
C SER A 486 -6.75 3.58 -7.92
N SER A 487 -6.33 2.60 -8.72
CA SER A 487 -5.23 2.80 -9.66
C SER A 487 -5.63 3.72 -10.82
N GLN A 488 -6.86 3.58 -11.32
CA GLN A 488 -7.41 4.42 -12.38
C GLN A 488 -7.54 5.88 -11.91
N VAL A 489 -8.13 6.08 -10.73
CA VAL A 489 -8.27 7.41 -10.10
C VAL A 489 -6.92 8.07 -9.86
N PHE A 490 -5.91 7.30 -9.43
CA PHE A 490 -4.56 7.83 -9.28
C PHE A 490 -3.92 8.21 -10.62
N GLY A 491 -4.10 7.39 -11.67
CA GLY A 491 -3.59 7.69 -13.01
C GLY A 491 -4.26 8.93 -13.64
N ALA A 492 -5.57 9.09 -13.41
CA ALA A 492 -6.35 10.23 -13.91
C ALA A 492 -5.80 11.59 -13.46
N GLN A 493 -5.13 11.66 -12.30
CA GLN A 493 -4.50 12.88 -11.79
C GLN A 493 -3.34 13.40 -12.66
N PHE A 494 -2.86 12.61 -13.63
CA PHE A 494 -1.65 12.91 -14.42
C PHE A 494 -1.86 12.89 -15.93
N LYS A 495 -3.12 12.82 -16.42
CA LYS A 495 -3.44 12.71 -17.86
C LYS A 495 -2.93 13.86 -18.73
N GLN A 496 -2.79 15.07 -18.18
CA GLN A 496 -2.40 16.27 -18.94
C GLN A 496 -0.89 16.41 -19.20
N GLN A 497 -0.05 15.48 -18.71
CA GLN A 497 1.40 15.56 -18.90
C GLN A 497 1.86 14.62 -20.02
N ASP A 498 2.66 15.15 -20.96
CA ASP A 498 3.33 14.35 -22.01
C ASP A 498 3.99 13.11 -21.39
N GLU A 499 3.56 11.91 -21.78
CA GLU A 499 4.24 10.67 -21.42
C GLU A 499 5.63 10.66 -22.08
N ARG A 500 6.68 10.82 -21.28
CA ARG A 500 8.09 10.92 -21.74
C ARG A 500 8.95 9.71 -21.40
N PHE A 501 8.37 8.75 -20.66
CA PHE A 501 9.12 7.67 -20.01
C PHE A 501 8.47 6.30 -20.16
N GLY A 502 7.35 6.19 -20.90
CA GLY A 502 6.66 4.93 -21.15
C GLY A 502 7.55 3.91 -21.84
N TRP A 503 8.48 4.37 -22.66
CA TRP A 503 9.46 3.55 -23.37
C TRP A 503 10.29 2.64 -22.46
N LEU A 504 10.62 3.06 -21.23
CA LEU A 504 11.47 2.28 -20.31
C LEU A 504 10.78 0.95 -19.91
N ARG A 505 9.45 0.90 -19.97
CA ARG A 505 8.66 -0.32 -19.77
C ARG A 505 8.69 -1.23 -21.00
N LEU A 506 8.78 -0.66 -22.21
CA LEU A 506 8.73 -1.40 -23.48
C LEU A 506 9.99 -2.23 -23.73
N VAL A 507 11.15 -1.73 -23.28
CA VAL A 507 12.46 -2.38 -23.48
C VAL A 507 12.65 -3.65 -22.62
N LYS A 508 11.78 -3.88 -21.61
CA LYS A 508 11.81 -5.09 -20.73
C LYS A 508 13.19 -5.37 -20.10
N LEU A 509 13.90 -4.33 -19.65
CA LEU A 509 15.17 -4.45 -18.92
C LEU A 509 15.01 -5.09 -17.54
N LEU A 510 16.10 -5.66 -17.00
CA LEU A 510 16.11 -6.17 -15.62
C LEU A 510 15.86 -5.04 -14.61
N PRO A 511 15.29 -5.30 -13.42
CA PRO A 511 14.97 -4.25 -12.46
C PRO A 511 16.13 -3.33 -12.07
N ARG A 512 17.37 -3.86 -11.97
CA ARG A 512 18.57 -3.07 -11.67
C ARG A 512 19.00 -2.18 -12.84
N GLU A 513 18.88 -2.69 -14.06
CA GLU A 513 19.15 -1.95 -15.30
C GLU A 513 18.12 -0.82 -15.48
N THR A 514 16.83 -1.13 -15.29
CA THR A 514 15.74 -0.15 -15.31
C THR A 514 15.96 0.95 -14.27
N MET A 515 16.37 0.59 -13.05
CA MET A 515 16.66 1.57 -11.99
C MET A 515 17.88 2.44 -12.35
N PHE A 516 18.91 1.87 -12.96
CA PHE A 516 20.05 2.64 -13.45
C PHE A 516 19.63 3.66 -14.53
N TRP A 517 18.88 3.22 -15.54
CA TRP A 517 18.42 4.10 -16.61
C TRP A 517 17.48 5.19 -16.10
N TRP A 518 16.56 4.85 -15.20
CA TRP A 518 15.73 5.84 -14.53
C TRP A 518 16.58 6.91 -13.83
N ARG A 519 17.63 6.51 -13.09
CA ARG A 519 18.54 7.47 -12.45
C ARG A 519 19.33 8.29 -13.47
N LEU A 520 19.79 7.68 -14.55
CA LEU A 520 20.55 8.35 -15.60
C LEU A 520 19.72 9.47 -16.24
N ILE A 521 18.44 9.20 -16.53
CA ILE A 521 17.56 10.19 -17.18
C ILE A 521 17.29 11.38 -16.26
N HIS A 522 17.20 11.15 -14.94
CA HIS A 522 17.03 12.18 -13.91
C HIS A 522 18.33 12.83 -13.43
N ASP A 523 19.46 12.63 -14.12
CA ASP A 523 20.78 13.14 -13.74
C ASP A 523 21.19 12.78 -12.29
N ALA A 524 20.80 11.57 -11.88
CA ALA A 524 20.87 11.06 -10.52
C ALA A 524 21.88 9.91 -10.36
N ILE A 525 22.84 9.79 -11.28
CA ILE A 525 23.99 8.89 -11.16
C ILE A 525 25.26 9.68 -10.78
N PRO A 526 26.14 9.14 -9.90
CA PRO A 526 27.33 9.84 -9.41
C PRO A 526 28.48 9.85 -10.45
N THR A 527 28.28 10.58 -11.55
CA THR A 527 29.37 10.94 -12.47
C THR A 527 30.41 11.81 -11.76
N GLN A 528 31.63 11.89 -12.29
CA GLN A 528 32.66 12.72 -11.66
C GLN A 528 32.29 14.20 -11.56
N ASP A 529 31.71 14.78 -12.63
CA ASP A 529 31.12 16.13 -12.58
C ASP A 529 30.08 16.29 -11.46
N TRP A 530 29.14 15.35 -11.38
CA TRP A 530 28.10 15.36 -10.36
C TRP A 530 28.68 15.33 -8.93
N MET A 531 29.74 14.56 -8.69
CA MET A 531 30.37 14.47 -7.37
C MET A 531 31.08 15.77 -6.98
N VAL A 532 31.76 16.42 -7.93
CA VAL A 532 32.38 17.74 -7.70
C VAL A 532 31.30 18.79 -7.40
N ARG A 533 30.21 18.83 -8.17
CA ARG A 533 29.06 19.72 -7.90
C ARG A 533 28.42 19.51 -6.52
N LYS A 534 28.61 18.33 -5.92
CA LYS A 534 28.13 18.00 -4.58
C LYS A 534 29.20 18.14 -3.49
N GLY A 535 30.40 18.60 -3.83
CA GLY A 535 31.52 18.76 -2.90
C GLY A 535 32.07 17.44 -2.35
N LEU A 536 31.84 16.33 -3.05
CA LEU A 536 32.29 14.99 -2.63
C LEU A 536 33.65 14.60 -3.22
N GLU A 537 34.07 15.29 -4.27
CA GLU A 537 35.31 15.02 -5.01
C GLU A 537 35.94 16.34 -5.45
N ILE A 538 37.26 16.31 -5.68
CA ILE A 538 38.03 17.47 -6.12
C ILE A 538 38.19 17.49 -7.65
N SER A 539 38.25 16.32 -8.29
CA SER A 539 38.49 16.21 -9.73
C SER A 539 37.24 15.77 -10.50
N GLU A 540 36.92 16.50 -11.57
CA GLU A 540 35.83 16.16 -12.51
C GLU A 540 36.30 15.28 -13.68
N LEU A 541 37.57 14.89 -13.71
CA LEU A 541 38.16 14.15 -14.82
C LEU A 541 37.73 12.68 -14.85
N CYS A 542 37.65 12.13 -16.06
CA CYS A 542 37.29 10.72 -16.25
C CYS A 542 38.25 9.73 -15.57
N VAL A 543 37.66 8.76 -14.86
CA VAL A 543 38.37 7.66 -14.16
C VAL A 543 39.20 6.78 -15.12
N TRP A 544 38.89 6.79 -16.41
CA TRP A 544 39.62 6.05 -17.43
C TRP A 544 40.81 6.80 -18.03
N GLY A 545 41.10 8.03 -17.58
CA GLY A 545 42.24 8.81 -18.07
C GLY A 545 41.98 9.50 -19.41
N CYS A 546 40.73 9.86 -19.69
CA CYS A 546 40.38 10.60 -20.91
C CYS A 546 40.83 12.08 -20.88
N LEU A 547 41.26 12.60 -19.72
CA LEU A 547 41.66 14.00 -19.49
C LEU A 547 40.57 15.03 -19.85
N VAL A 548 39.31 14.61 -19.82
CA VAL A 548 38.15 15.47 -20.01
C VAL A 548 37.16 15.25 -18.87
N LYS A 549 36.29 16.24 -18.68
CA LYS A 549 35.18 16.20 -17.73
C LYS A 549 34.29 14.97 -17.97
N GLU A 550 34.02 14.21 -16.90
CA GLU A 550 33.14 13.05 -16.95
C GLU A 550 31.70 13.45 -16.59
N ASP A 551 30.94 13.81 -17.62
CA ASP A 551 29.48 13.95 -17.55
C ASP A 551 28.76 12.69 -18.10
N LEU A 552 27.44 12.75 -18.20
CA LEU A 552 26.64 11.63 -18.71
C LEU A 552 26.97 11.28 -20.15
N ASN A 553 27.15 12.28 -21.01
CA ASN A 553 27.46 12.08 -22.42
C ASN A 553 28.85 11.45 -22.58
N HIS A 554 29.80 11.81 -21.73
CA HIS A 554 31.11 11.19 -21.71
C HIS A 554 31.01 9.69 -21.42
N ILE A 555 30.29 9.29 -20.38
CA ILE A 555 30.14 7.87 -20.02
C ILE A 555 29.46 7.08 -21.14
N MET A 556 28.42 7.66 -21.73
CA MET A 556 27.63 7.00 -22.77
C MET A 556 28.34 6.92 -24.12
N TYR A 557 29.09 7.94 -24.55
CA TYR A 557 29.61 8.03 -25.93
C TYR A 557 31.09 8.33 -26.04
N HIS A 558 31.59 9.31 -25.27
CA HIS A 558 32.92 9.88 -25.55
C HIS A 558 34.06 9.25 -24.74
N CYS A 559 33.75 8.37 -23.79
CA CYS A 559 34.77 7.71 -22.99
C CYS A 559 35.58 6.74 -23.85
N LYS A 560 36.91 6.86 -23.79
CA LYS A 560 37.86 5.98 -24.50
C LYS A 560 37.62 4.50 -24.18
N PHE A 561 37.22 4.18 -22.94
CA PHE A 561 36.90 2.80 -22.55
C PHE A 561 35.59 2.33 -23.18
N SER A 562 34.53 3.15 -23.15
CA SER A 562 33.24 2.85 -23.78
C SER A 562 33.40 2.56 -25.27
N LEU A 563 34.15 3.43 -25.99
CA LEU A 563 34.44 3.25 -27.42
C LEU A 563 35.15 1.94 -27.72
N LYS A 564 36.09 1.50 -26.86
CA LYS A 564 36.74 0.19 -27.00
C LYS A 564 35.74 -0.96 -26.86
N VAL A 565 34.83 -0.91 -25.89
CA VAL A 565 33.77 -1.94 -25.73
C VAL A 565 32.85 -1.97 -26.95
N TYR A 566 32.46 -0.81 -27.46
CA TYR A 566 31.62 -0.71 -28.66
C TYR A 566 32.34 -1.27 -29.90
N THR A 567 33.64 -0.99 -30.03
CA THR A 567 34.47 -1.53 -31.12
C THR A 567 34.57 -3.05 -31.06
N VAL A 568 34.70 -3.63 -29.86
CA VAL A 568 34.71 -5.10 -29.68
C VAL A 568 33.36 -5.72 -30.02
N LEU A 569 32.25 -5.13 -29.57
CA LEU A 569 30.92 -5.62 -29.93
C LEU A 569 30.69 -5.54 -31.44
N LEU A 570 31.14 -4.45 -32.08
CA LEU A 570 31.08 -4.28 -33.52
C LEU A 570 31.92 -5.34 -34.25
N SER A 571 33.14 -5.61 -33.79
CA SER A 571 33.99 -6.66 -34.40
C SER A 571 33.46 -8.07 -34.20
N TRP A 572 32.61 -8.28 -33.19
CA TRP A 572 31.86 -9.52 -32.96
C TRP A 572 30.53 -9.58 -33.72
N GLY A 573 30.25 -8.62 -34.61
CA GLY A 573 29.05 -8.60 -35.45
C GLY A 573 27.81 -7.98 -34.79
N PHE A 574 27.96 -7.26 -33.68
CA PHE A 574 26.87 -6.60 -32.98
C PHE A 574 26.97 -5.06 -33.13
N PRO A 575 26.41 -4.48 -34.21
CA PRO A 575 26.41 -3.03 -34.38
C PRO A 575 25.54 -2.38 -33.31
N LEU A 576 26.07 -1.34 -32.65
CA LEU A 576 25.33 -0.54 -31.67
C LEU A 576 24.84 0.77 -32.30
N PRO A 577 23.64 1.24 -31.94
CA PRO A 577 23.12 2.50 -32.45
C PRO A 577 23.76 3.68 -31.72
N CYS A 578 23.98 4.79 -32.43
CA CYS A 578 24.45 6.03 -31.82
C CYS A 578 23.25 6.83 -31.27
N LEU A 579 22.76 6.45 -30.08
CA LEU A 579 21.56 7.04 -29.47
C LEU A 579 21.89 8.13 -28.46
N GLN A 580 21.63 9.41 -28.75
CA GLN A 580 21.72 10.46 -27.72
C GLN A 580 20.56 10.41 -26.72
N LYS A 581 20.76 10.93 -25.49
CA LYS A 581 19.74 10.98 -24.40
C LYS A 581 18.40 11.53 -24.89
N ASP A 582 18.41 12.65 -25.60
CA ASP A 582 17.20 13.30 -26.13
C ASP A 582 16.58 12.57 -27.32
N SER A 583 17.39 11.81 -28.07
CA SER A 583 16.92 10.99 -29.19
C SER A 583 16.15 9.76 -28.71
N MET A 584 16.44 9.24 -27.51
CA MET A 584 15.70 8.12 -26.92
C MET A 584 14.27 8.49 -26.53
N VAL A 585 14.08 9.68 -25.96
CA VAL A 585 12.76 10.23 -25.62
C VAL A 585 11.96 10.54 -26.89
N LYS A 586 12.62 10.95 -27.97
CA LYS A 586 11.97 11.18 -29.28
C LYS A 586 11.60 9.88 -30.00
N LYS A 587 12.40 8.81 -29.88
CA LYS A 587 12.11 7.49 -30.47
C LYS A 587 10.81 6.86 -29.95
N GLU A 588 10.37 7.22 -28.73
CA GLU A 588 9.09 6.79 -28.14
C GLU A 588 7.88 7.11 -29.02
N LYS A 589 7.93 8.21 -29.80
CA LYS A 589 6.79 8.65 -30.62
C LYS A 589 6.69 7.97 -31.99
N VAL A 590 7.72 7.25 -32.45
CA VAL A 590 7.81 6.86 -33.88
C VAL A 590 8.16 5.39 -34.16
N TYR A 591 8.83 4.62 -33.28
CA TYR A 591 9.19 3.23 -33.61
C TYR A 591 9.30 2.29 -32.40
N HIS A 592 9.06 0.98 -32.64
CA HIS A 592 9.36 -0.11 -31.70
C HIS A 592 10.86 -0.13 -31.37
N PHE A 593 11.22 -0.32 -30.09
CA PHE A 593 12.61 -0.54 -29.70
C PHE A 593 13.14 -1.82 -30.31
N THR A 594 14.27 -1.71 -31.00
CA THR A 594 14.96 -2.85 -31.61
C THR A 594 15.77 -3.61 -30.56
N GLN A 595 16.16 -4.84 -30.90
CA GLN A 595 17.08 -5.62 -30.06
C GLN A 595 18.44 -4.93 -29.90
N VAL A 596 18.86 -4.20 -30.94
CA VAL A 596 20.08 -3.39 -30.95
C VAL A 596 20.01 -2.24 -29.94
N ASP A 597 18.85 -1.60 -29.80
CA ASP A 597 18.64 -0.59 -28.74
C ASP A 597 18.74 -1.23 -27.33
N THR A 598 18.16 -2.41 -27.13
CA THR A 598 18.27 -3.15 -25.85
C THR A 598 19.72 -3.52 -25.53
N LEU A 599 20.49 -3.95 -26.53
CA LEU A 599 21.89 -4.33 -26.38
C LEU A 599 22.74 -3.12 -25.97
N PHE A 600 22.53 -1.98 -26.59
CA PHE A 600 23.17 -0.72 -26.21
C PHE A 600 22.87 -0.36 -24.75
N LEU A 601 21.61 -0.43 -24.36
CA LEU A 601 21.17 -0.08 -23.00
C LEU A 601 21.84 -0.94 -21.92
N LYS A 602 22.01 -2.23 -22.20
CA LYS A 602 22.75 -3.17 -21.33
C LYS A 602 24.25 -2.90 -21.32
N THR A 603 24.82 -2.52 -22.47
CA THR A 603 26.24 -2.20 -22.61
C THR A 603 26.64 -1.01 -21.73
N VAL A 604 25.91 0.10 -21.82
CA VAL A 604 26.16 1.29 -20.99
C VAL A 604 26.06 0.97 -19.50
N TYR A 605 25.09 0.14 -19.08
CA TYR A 605 24.98 -0.29 -17.70
C TYR A 605 26.20 -1.10 -17.23
N GLN A 606 26.71 -2.02 -18.05
CA GLN A 606 27.92 -2.81 -17.70
C GLN A 606 29.19 -1.95 -17.67
N ILE A 607 29.33 -0.99 -18.59
CA ILE A 607 30.42 -0.01 -18.57
C ILE A 607 30.39 0.79 -17.27
N TRP A 608 29.20 1.26 -16.86
CA TRP A 608 29.01 1.97 -15.60
C TRP A 608 29.39 1.14 -14.37
N LEU A 609 29.00 -0.14 -14.33
CA LEU A 609 29.42 -1.04 -13.25
C LEU A 609 30.94 -1.20 -13.21
N ASN A 610 31.58 -1.41 -14.35
CA ASN A 610 33.03 -1.55 -14.43
C ASN A 610 33.78 -0.27 -14.02
N LYS A 611 33.25 0.91 -14.38
CA LYS A 611 33.77 2.21 -13.94
C LYS A 611 33.76 2.32 -12.41
N ASN A 612 32.66 1.93 -11.77
CA ASN A 612 32.56 1.98 -10.30
C ASN A 612 33.55 1.01 -9.64
N ARG A 613 33.75 -0.19 -10.19
CA ARG A 613 34.77 -1.11 -9.66
C ARG A 613 36.17 -0.53 -9.74
N LYS A 614 36.51 0.09 -10.88
CA LYS A 614 37.79 0.80 -11.03
C LYS A 614 37.95 1.94 -10.03
N LYS A 615 36.91 2.74 -9.82
CA LYS A 615 36.94 3.86 -8.87
C LYS A 615 37.13 3.40 -7.43
N HIS A 616 36.47 2.32 -7.02
CA HIS A 616 36.50 1.83 -5.64
C HIS A 616 37.57 0.75 -5.38
N ALA A 617 38.53 0.59 -6.30
CA ALA A 617 39.63 -0.36 -6.22
C ALA A 617 39.23 -1.86 -6.14
N ASP A 618 38.01 -2.22 -6.55
CA ASP A 618 37.52 -3.61 -6.64
C ASP A 618 38.04 -4.37 -7.89
N GLY A 619 39.10 -3.85 -8.54
CA GLY A 619 39.61 -4.32 -9.83
C GLY A 619 38.79 -3.84 -11.04
N SER A 620 39.41 -3.71 -12.21
CA SER A 620 38.71 -3.38 -13.46
C SER A 620 38.80 -4.51 -14.46
N VAL A 621 37.74 -4.74 -15.22
CA VAL A 621 37.69 -5.80 -16.23
C VAL A 621 38.00 -5.23 -17.63
N SER A 622 38.60 -6.04 -18.50
CA SER A 622 38.95 -5.65 -19.88
C SER A 622 37.71 -5.39 -20.75
N PRO A 623 37.82 -4.58 -21.82
CA PRO A 623 36.70 -4.33 -22.74
C PRO A 623 36.06 -5.60 -23.31
N ASN A 624 36.87 -6.62 -23.65
CA ASN A 624 36.39 -7.90 -24.18
C ASN A 624 35.51 -8.64 -23.18
N MET A 625 35.91 -8.67 -21.92
CA MET A 625 35.12 -9.35 -20.89
C MET A 625 33.84 -8.57 -20.57
N VAL A 626 33.86 -7.24 -20.61
CA VAL A 626 32.63 -6.42 -20.52
C VAL A 626 31.68 -6.75 -21.67
N ALA A 627 32.17 -6.82 -22.91
CA ALA A 627 31.37 -7.21 -24.07
C ALA A 627 30.79 -8.63 -23.92
N ALA A 628 31.59 -9.59 -23.44
CA ALA A 628 31.13 -10.96 -23.17
C ALA A 628 30.05 -11.01 -22.09
N LEU A 629 30.19 -10.22 -21.01
CA LEU A 629 29.18 -10.11 -19.95
C LEU A 629 27.87 -9.48 -20.46
N VAL A 630 27.93 -8.54 -21.39
CA VAL A 630 26.74 -7.96 -22.02
C VAL A 630 25.98 -9.04 -22.79
N LEU A 631 26.68 -9.78 -23.65
CA LEU A 631 26.09 -10.85 -24.47
C LEU A 631 25.56 -12.01 -23.62
N GLY A 632 26.30 -12.43 -22.59
CA GLY A 632 25.85 -13.49 -21.67
C GLY A 632 24.60 -13.11 -20.85
N ASN A 633 24.37 -11.81 -20.61
CA ASN A 633 23.16 -11.29 -19.95
C ASN A 633 22.05 -10.88 -20.94
N PHE A 634 22.25 -11.14 -22.23
CA PHE A 634 21.26 -10.94 -23.28
C PHE A 634 20.56 -12.28 -23.56
N ASN A 635 19.23 -12.33 -23.52
CA ASN A 635 18.50 -13.58 -23.81
C ASN A 635 18.74 -13.99 -25.28
N LEU A 636 19.59 -14.99 -25.47
CA LEU A 636 20.05 -15.50 -26.75
C LEU A 636 18.92 -16.04 -27.65
N VAL A 637 17.78 -16.44 -27.06
CA VAL A 637 16.59 -16.93 -27.78
C VAL A 637 15.99 -15.89 -28.75
N ASN A 638 16.25 -14.60 -28.54
CA ASN A 638 15.70 -13.54 -29.39
C ASN A 638 16.61 -13.13 -30.58
N LEU A 639 17.88 -13.57 -30.63
CA LEU A 639 18.82 -13.21 -31.71
C LEU A 639 18.65 -14.06 -33.00
N SER A 640 17.58 -14.86 -33.11
CA SER A 640 17.34 -15.80 -34.21
C SER A 640 17.33 -15.17 -35.62
N ILE A 641 17.21 -13.84 -35.73
CA ILE A 641 17.22 -13.12 -37.00
C ILE A 641 18.67 -12.81 -37.47
N LEU A 642 19.64 -12.65 -36.55
CA LEU A 642 21.05 -12.42 -36.90
C LEU A 642 21.86 -13.73 -36.96
N TRP A 643 21.38 -14.80 -36.32
CA TRP A 643 22.09 -16.07 -36.20
C TRP A 643 21.92 -17.04 -37.37
N LYS A 644 21.30 -16.62 -38.48
CA LYS A 644 21.13 -17.45 -39.69
C LYS A 644 22.45 -17.87 -40.38
N GLN A 645 23.62 -17.56 -39.84
CA GLN A 645 24.92 -17.95 -40.42
C GLN A 645 25.80 -18.83 -39.53
N TRP A 646 25.34 -19.26 -38.35
CA TRP A 646 26.07 -20.24 -37.55
C TRP A 646 25.10 -21.20 -36.88
N ASP A 647 24.88 -22.37 -37.50
CA ASP A 647 24.72 -23.58 -36.69
C ASP A 647 24.89 -24.88 -37.48
N THR A 648 25.68 -25.80 -36.94
CA THR A 648 25.62 -27.25 -37.22
C THR A 648 25.14 -28.06 -36.02
N ASN A 649 24.72 -27.47 -34.89
CA ASN A 649 24.22 -28.25 -33.74
C ASN A 649 22.97 -27.62 -33.10
N ARG A 650 21.80 -27.91 -33.67
CA ARG A 650 20.50 -27.49 -33.11
C ARG A 650 20.13 -28.30 -31.86
N LEU A 651 19.88 -27.58 -30.76
CA LEU A 651 19.00 -28.03 -29.67
C LEU A 651 17.62 -27.36 -29.85
N TYR A 652 16.58 -28.17 -29.99
CA TYR A 652 15.19 -27.73 -30.16
C TYR A 652 14.69 -26.97 -28.91
N PRO A 653 14.14 -25.74 -29.04
CA PRO A 653 13.28 -25.18 -28.02
C PRO A 653 11.87 -25.78 -28.13
N ILE A 654 11.28 -26.15 -26.99
CA ILE A 654 9.88 -26.59 -26.88
C ILE A 654 8.97 -25.50 -27.44
N ASP A 655 8.14 -25.90 -28.40
CA ASP A 655 7.73 -25.05 -29.49
C ASP A 655 6.23 -24.74 -29.36
N TYR A 656 5.92 -23.57 -28.79
CA TYR A 656 4.56 -23.01 -28.83
C TYR A 656 4.40 -22.33 -30.20
N SER A 657 3.77 -22.97 -31.17
CA SER A 657 3.38 -22.33 -32.44
C SER A 657 1.85 -22.19 -32.49
N TRP A 658 1.34 -21.37 -33.40
CA TRP A 658 -0.09 -21.41 -33.72
C TRP A 658 -0.42 -22.80 -34.27
N CYS A 659 -1.54 -23.39 -33.84
CA CYS A 659 -2.00 -24.71 -34.28
C CYS A 659 -3.41 -24.59 -34.90
N PRO A 660 -3.72 -25.31 -35.98
CA PRO A 660 -5.06 -25.32 -36.55
C PRO A 660 -6.10 -25.94 -35.58
N PRO A 661 -7.38 -25.52 -35.66
CA PRO A 661 -8.46 -26.14 -34.90
C PRO A 661 -8.83 -27.54 -35.47
N PRO A 662 -9.60 -28.37 -34.72
CA PRO A 662 -10.12 -29.64 -35.22
C PRO A 662 -10.97 -29.48 -36.50
N SER A 663 -11.14 -30.58 -37.25
CA SER A 663 -12.01 -30.57 -38.44
C SER A 663 -13.42 -30.09 -38.13
N LYS A 664 -14.00 -29.25 -39.00
CA LYS A 664 -15.30 -28.57 -38.84
C LYS A 664 -15.38 -27.54 -37.70
N TRP A 665 -14.24 -27.14 -37.13
CA TRP A 665 -14.15 -26.03 -36.17
C TRP A 665 -13.50 -24.79 -36.79
N LEU A 666 -13.79 -23.63 -36.21
CA LEU A 666 -13.18 -22.36 -36.57
C LEU A 666 -12.33 -21.81 -35.43
N LYS A 667 -11.22 -21.17 -35.77
CA LYS A 667 -10.35 -20.49 -34.81
C LYS A 667 -10.32 -18.99 -35.08
N PHE A 668 -10.62 -18.22 -34.04
CA PHE A 668 -10.71 -16.78 -34.02
C PHE A 668 -9.56 -16.22 -33.19
N ASN A 669 -8.65 -15.51 -33.84
CA ASN A 669 -7.60 -14.74 -33.18
C ASN A 669 -8.05 -13.29 -33.10
N ILE A 670 -8.06 -12.72 -31.89
CA ILE A 670 -8.51 -11.35 -31.61
C ILE A 670 -7.39 -10.49 -31.03
N ASP A 671 -7.37 -9.19 -31.34
CA ASP A 671 -6.49 -8.21 -30.68
C ASP A 671 -7.11 -6.80 -30.69
N GLY A 672 -6.63 -5.95 -29.78
CA GLY A 672 -6.98 -4.53 -29.69
C GLY A 672 -5.74 -3.63 -29.67
N ALA A 673 -5.78 -2.54 -30.43
CA ALA A 673 -4.73 -1.53 -30.46
C ALA A 673 -5.28 -0.14 -30.10
N CYS A 674 -4.55 0.61 -29.29
CA CYS A 674 -4.80 2.04 -29.01
C CYS A 674 -3.60 2.88 -29.44
N LYS A 675 -3.87 4.06 -30.00
CA LYS A 675 -2.91 5.13 -30.23
C LYS A 675 -3.47 6.43 -29.66
N LEU A 676 -2.63 7.16 -28.92
CA LEU A 676 -3.03 8.42 -28.30
C LEU A 676 -3.06 9.59 -29.32
N PRO A 677 -4.03 10.51 -29.21
CA PRO A 677 -5.22 10.45 -28.34
C PRO A 677 -6.39 9.71 -29.03
N TYR A 678 -7.01 8.76 -28.30
CA TYR A 678 -8.31 8.11 -28.59
C TYR A 678 -8.48 7.33 -29.90
N ARG A 679 -7.44 7.09 -30.70
CA ARG A 679 -7.57 6.23 -31.88
C ARG A 679 -7.43 4.77 -31.49
N ALA A 680 -8.44 3.98 -31.81
CA ALA A 680 -8.46 2.56 -31.52
C ALA A 680 -8.72 1.73 -32.78
N GLY A 681 -8.11 0.56 -32.82
CA GLY A 681 -8.27 -0.42 -33.88
C GLY A 681 -8.55 -1.78 -33.27
N MET A 682 -9.65 -2.40 -33.71
CA MET A 682 -10.01 -3.77 -33.39
C MET A 682 -9.47 -4.67 -34.49
N GLY A 683 -8.92 -5.84 -34.17
CA GLY A 683 -8.43 -6.79 -35.15
C GLY A 683 -8.96 -8.20 -34.91
N ILE A 684 -9.39 -8.86 -35.99
CA ILE A 684 -9.82 -10.26 -35.97
C ILE A 684 -9.21 -11.00 -37.16
N VAL A 685 -8.81 -12.24 -36.91
CA VAL A 685 -8.40 -13.21 -37.92
C VAL A 685 -9.11 -14.54 -37.68
N VAL A 686 -9.76 -15.07 -38.71
CA VAL A 686 -10.52 -16.33 -38.67
C VAL A 686 -9.87 -17.34 -39.60
N ARG A 687 -9.55 -18.53 -39.07
CA ARG A 687 -8.95 -19.62 -39.86
C ARG A 687 -9.66 -20.95 -39.63
N ASP A 688 -9.65 -21.80 -40.64
CA ASP A 688 -10.22 -23.16 -40.59
C ASP A 688 -9.21 -24.22 -40.12
N ALA A 689 -9.65 -25.49 -40.11
CA ALA A 689 -8.85 -26.66 -39.72
C ALA A 689 -7.63 -26.93 -40.63
N THR A 690 -7.57 -26.34 -41.82
CA THR A 690 -6.41 -26.43 -42.74
C THR A 690 -5.42 -25.30 -42.51
N GLY A 691 -5.74 -24.33 -41.64
CA GLY A 691 -4.97 -23.11 -41.44
C GLY A 691 -5.25 -22.04 -42.48
N LYS A 692 -6.19 -22.27 -43.42
CA LYS A 692 -6.59 -21.31 -44.44
C LYS A 692 -7.29 -20.12 -43.80
N LEU A 693 -6.94 -18.92 -44.25
CA LEU A 693 -7.61 -17.69 -43.85
C LEU A 693 -9.03 -17.67 -44.43
N ILE A 694 -10.03 -17.51 -43.58
CA ILE A 694 -11.42 -17.34 -43.99
C ILE A 694 -11.79 -15.86 -44.02
N VAL A 695 -11.48 -15.13 -42.94
CA VAL A 695 -11.65 -13.68 -42.88
C VAL A 695 -10.57 -13.03 -42.04
N ALA A 696 -10.07 -11.87 -42.48
CA ALA A 696 -9.35 -10.93 -41.64
C ALA A 696 -10.09 -9.58 -41.66
N ALA A 697 -10.41 -9.03 -40.49
CA ALA A 697 -11.15 -7.78 -40.41
C ALA A 697 -10.55 -6.85 -39.36
N GLY A 698 -10.71 -5.56 -39.59
CA GLY A 698 -10.37 -4.55 -38.61
C GLY A 698 -11.34 -3.38 -38.66
N LYS A 699 -11.71 -2.86 -37.49
CA LYS A 699 -12.63 -1.72 -37.37
C LYS A 699 -11.96 -0.61 -36.56
N GLN A 700 -11.97 0.59 -37.13
CA GLN A 700 -11.53 1.79 -36.45
C GLN A 700 -12.66 2.30 -35.55
N LEU A 701 -12.29 2.76 -34.35
CA LEU A 701 -13.19 3.46 -33.45
C LEU A 701 -12.43 4.49 -32.62
N LEU A 702 -13.17 5.39 -31.98
CA LEU A 702 -12.63 6.30 -30.98
C LEU A 702 -12.75 5.66 -29.59
N HIS A 703 -11.63 5.19 -29.06
CA HIS A 703 -11.57 4.60 -27.73
C HIS A 703 -10.13 4.63 -27.18
N TRP A 704 -9.99 4.55 -25.86
CA TRP A 704 -8.69 4.62 -25.17
C TRP A 704 -8.35 3.37 -24.35
N ASP A 705 -9.33 2.53 -23.99
CA ASP A 705 -9.08 1.30 -23.25
C ASP A 705 -8.92 0.08 -24.17
N VAL A 706 -7.68 -0.42 -24.25
CA VAL A 706 -7.32 -1.62 -25.01
C VAL A 706 -8.12 -2.84 -24.58
N ASN A 707 -8.42 -3.01 -23.29
CA ASN A 707 -9.18 -4.19 -22.81
C ASN A 707 -10.63 -4.14 -23.31
N PHE A 708 -11.20 -2.94 -23.37
CA PHE A 708 -12.53 -2.74 -23.95
C PHE A 708 -12.51 -3.06 -25.43
N ILE A 709 -11.53 -2.55 -26.18
CA ILE A 709 -11.41 -2.73 -27.63
C ILE A 709 -11.22 -4.20 -27.98
N GLU A 710 -10.35 -4.89 -27.27
CA GLU A 710 -10.11 -6.32 -27.47
C GLU A 710 -11.36 -7.13 -27.12
N LEU A 711 -12.09 -6.77 -26.06
CA LEU A 711 -13.37 -7.41 -25.75
C LEU A 711 -14.44 -7.11 -26.82
N GLN A 712 -14.50 -5.88 -27.32
CA GLN A 712 -15.40 -5.47 -28.39
C GLN A 712 -15.04 -6.14 -29.72
N SER A 713 -13.78 -6.54 -29.93
CA SER A 713 -13.37 -7.24 -31.15
C SER A 713 -14.11 -8.57 -31.31
N ILE A 714 -14.56 -9.17 -30.21
CA ILE A 714 -15.44 -10.35 -30.25
C ILE A 714 -16.83 -9.97 -30.73
N ALA A 715 -17.35 -8.79 -30.38
CA ALA A 715 -18.63 -8.32 -30.91
C ALA A 715 -18.55 -8.06 -32.42
N LEU A 716 -17.39 -7.61 -32.93
CA LEU A 716 -17.13 -7.48 -34.37
C LEU A 716 -17.19 -8.83 -35.12
N LEU A 717 -17.08 -9.97 -34.42
CA LEU A 717 -17.36 -11.27 -35.04
C LEU A 717 -18.77 -11.32 -35.61
N LYS A 718 -19.77 -10.77 -34.91
CA LYS A 718 -21.16 -10.74 -35.38
C LYS A 718 -21.29 -10.08 -36.75
N ASP A 719 -20.57 -8.99 -36.97
CA ASP A 719 -20.58 -8.23 -38.24
C ASP A 719 -19.91 -9.02 -39.39
N VAL A 720 -19.08 -10.02 -39.06
CA VAL A 720 -18.29 -10.82 -40.01
C VAL A 720 -18.89 -12.21 -40.25
N MET A 721 -19.71 -12.71 -39.33
CA MET A 721 -20.40 -14.02 -39.45
C MET A 721 -21.38 -14.03 -40.62
N ASN A 722 -21.36 -15.10 -41.42
CA ASN A 722 -22.40 -15.46 -42.39
C ASN A 722 -23.00 -16.83 -42.02
N ASP A 723 -24.09 -17.24 -42.69
CA ASP A 723 -24.78 -18.51 -42.40
C ASP A 723 -23.86 -19.74 -42.55
N GLU A 724 -22.87 -19.68 -43.44
CA GLU A 724 -21.86 -20.75 -43.59
C GLU A 724 -20.93 -20.89 -42.38
N LEU A 725 -20.48 -19.76 -41.79
CA LEU A 725 -19.63 -19.75 -40.60
C LEU A 725 -20.38 -20.20 -39.34
N LEU A 726 -21.69 -19.96 -39.28
CA LEU A 726 -22.58 -20.41 -38.20
C LEU A 726 -22.80 -21.93 -38.21
N GLY A 727 -22.52 -22.62 -39.33
CA GLY A 727 -22.61 -24.08 -39.46
C GLY A 727 -21.45 -24.87 -38.83
N ALA A 728 -20.46 -24.21 -38.21
CA ALA A 728 -19.33 -24.87 -37.57
C ALA A 728 -19.74 -25.65 -36.31
N LEU A 729 -19.12 -26.82 -36.08
CA LEU A 729 -19.40 -27.65 -34.89
C LEU A 729 -18.96 -27.00 -33.57
N GLY A 730 -17.98 -26.11 -33.63
CA GLY A 730 -17.46 -25.39 -32.48
C GLY A 730 -16.46 -24.31 -32.87
N ILE A 731 -16.22 -23.40 -31.94
CA ILE A 731 -15.31 -22.27 -32.12
C ILE A 731 -14.23 -22.22 -31.04
N ILE A 732 -13.03 -21.78 -31.43
CA ILE A 732 -11.93 -21.47 -30.52
C ILE A 732 -11.65 -19.97 -30.61
N ILE A 733 -11.76 -19.23 -29.51
CA ILE A 733 -11.40 -17.82 -29.43
C ILE A 733 -10.07 -17.69 -28.68
N GLU A 734 -9.08 -17.11 -29.35
CA GLU A 734 -7.71 -16.91 -28.88
C GLU A 734 -7.37 -15.42 -28.81
N GLY A 735 -6.89 -14.98 -27.64
CA GLY A 735 -6.43 -13.61 -27.42
C GLY A 735 -5.19 -13.57 -26.54
N ASP A 736 -4.48 -12.44 -26.53
CA ASP A 736 -3.26 -12.25 -25.75
C ASP A 736 -3.49 -11.56 -24.40
N ASN A 737 -4.76 -11.26 -24.09
CA ASN A 737 -5.17 -10.70 -22.82
C ASN A 737 -5.91 -11.72 -21.96
N GLN A 738 -5.15 -12.35 -21.07
CA GLN A 738 -5.65 -13.36 -20.13
C GLN A 738 -6.86 -12.87 -19.32
N LYS A 739 -6.95 -11.57 -19.02
CA LYS A 739 -8.02 -11.00 -18.19
C LYS A 739 -9.34 -10.88 -18.95
N VAL A 740 -9.28 -10.47 -20.22
CA VAL A 740 -10.45 -10.44 -21.11
C VAL A 740 -11.01 -11.85 -21.28
N LEU A 741 -10.14 -12.83 -21.54
CA LEU A 741 -10.52 -14.25 -21.66
C LEU A 741 -11.10 -14.83 -20.37
N GLN A 742 -10.51 -14.54 -19.20
CA GLN A 742 -11.07 -14.96 -17.91
C GLN A 742 -12.44 -14.35 -17.63
N TRP A 743 -12.63 -13.08 -18.00
CA TRP A 743 -13.92 -12.41 -17.85
C TRP A 743 -14.98 -13.02 -18.77
N LEU A 744 -14.64 -13.29 -20.03
CA LEU A 744 -15.53 -13.97 -20.98
C LEU A 744 -15.95 -15.33 -20.46
N TYR A 745 -14.98 -16.15 -20.04
CA TYR A 745 -15.24 -17.47 -19.44
C TYR A 745 -16.26 -17.38 -18.32
N LYS A 746 -16.05 -16.46 -17.36
CA LYS A 746 -16.94 -16.29 -16.21
C LYS A 746 -18.36 -15.85 -16.62
N ASN A 747 -18.51 -14.97 -17.61
CA ASN A 747 -19.82 -14.43 -17.99
C ASN A 747 -20.61 -15.37 -18.93
N ILE A 748 -19.92 -16.11 -19.80
CA ILE A 748 -20.49 -17.18 -20.63
C ILE A 748 -21.13 -18.25 -19.73
N HIS A 749 -20.40 -18.74 -18.72
CA HIS A 749 -20.91 -19.77 -17.80
C HIS A 749 -22.04 -19.29 -16.88
N LEU A 750 -22.07 -18.01 -16.52
CA LEU A 750 -23.11 -17.43 -15.66
C LEU A 750 -24.36 -16.99 -16.43
N GLY A 751 -24.40 -17.18 -17.75
CA GLY A 751 -25.53 -16.76 -18.58
C GLY A 751 -25.71 -15.24 -18.68
N ARG A 752 -24.66 -14.45 -18.39
CA ARG A 752 -24.69 -12.99 -18.38
C ARG A 752 -24.09 -12.44 -19.68
N TRP A 753 -24.94 -12.33 -20.70
CA TRP A 753 -24.55 -11.98 -22.07
C TRP A 753 -24.66 -10.48 -22.39
N LYS A 754 -25.29 -9.73 -21.48
CA LYS A 754 -25.31 -8.28 -21.44
C LYS A 754 -24.61 -7.84 -20.16
N TYR A 755 -23.56 -7.04 -20.31
CA TYR A 755 -22.96 -6.35 -19.17
C TYR A 755 -23.42 -4.90 -19.23
N ASN A 756 -24.21 -4.44 -18.26
CA ASN A 756 -24.91 -3.15 -18.29
C ASN A 756 -24.02 -1.90 -18.47
N SER A 757 -22.69 -2.02 -18.48
CA SER A 757 -21.74 -0.92 -18.69
C SER A 757 -20.96 -1.01 -20.01
N LEU A 758 -21.24 -1.98 -20.88
CA LEU A 758 -20.50 -2.20 -22.12
C LEU A 758 -21.54 -2.41 -23.23
N ASP A 759 -21.70 -1.43 -24.11
CA ASP A 759 -22.72 -1.41 -25.18
C ASP A 759 -22.41 -2.43 -26.32
N PHE A 760 -22.26 -3.72 -26.00
CA PHE A 760 -22.14 -4.79 -27.01
C PHE A 760 -22.84 -6.09 -26.57
N ASP A 761 -23.36 -6.83 -27.55
CA ASP A 761 -24.14 -8.06 -27.37
C ASP A 761 -23.34 -9.30 -27.80
N LEU A 762 -23.06 -10.20 -26.85
CA LEU A 762 -22.37 -11.47 -27.09
C LEU A 762 -23.33 -12.66 -27.26
N SER A 763 -24.64 -12.42 -27.38
CA SER A 763 -25.65 -13.48 -27.47
C SER A 763 -25.43 -14.46 -28.63
N PHE A 764 -24.82 -14.02 -29.74
CA PHE A 764 -24.55 -14.85 -30.92
C PHE A 764 -23.64 -16.06 -30.62
N ILE A 765 -22.80 -15.98 -29.58
CA ILE A 765 -21.93 -17.09 -29.16
C ILE A 765 -22.77 -18.32 -28.75
N ARG A 766 -24.03 -18.12 -28.33
CA ARG A 766 -24.97 -19.21 -28.00
C ARG A 766 -25.33 -20.09 -29.20
N ASN A 767 -25.14 -19.59 -30.42
CA ASN A 767 -25.49 -20.35 -31.62
C ASN A 767 -24.49 -21.49 -31.89
N PHE A 768 -23.34 -21.52 -31.19
CA PHE A 768 -22.35 -22.59 -31.31
C PHE A 768 -22.51 -23.63 -30.20
N HIS A 769 -22.49 -24.91 -30.58
CA HIS A 769 -22.59 -26.03 -29.63
C HIS A 769 -21.39 -26.09 -28.66
N HIS A 770 -20.20 -25.70 -29.12
CA HIS A 770 -18.97 -25.73 -28.34
C HIS A 770 -18.16 -24.44 -28.52
N VAL A 771 -17.72 -23.85 -27.41
CA VAL A 771 -16.91 -22.62 -27.36
C VAL A 771 -15.71 -22.85 -26.46
N ILE A 772 -14.51 -22.69 -27.00
CA ILE A 772 -13.25 -22.78 -26.24
C ILE A 772 -12.61 -21.40 -26.22
N LEU A 773 -12.20 -20.94 -25.04
CA LEU A 773 -11.42 -19.72 -24.86
C LEU A 773 -9.98 -20.10 -24.51
N ASN A 774 -9.00 -19.61 -25.26
CA ASN A 774 -7.61 -19.95 -25.05
C ASN A 774 -6.70 -18.71 -25.01
N PHE A 775 -5.76 -18.71 -24.07
CA PHE A 775 -4.78 -17.63 -23.96
C PHE A 775 -3.59 -17.92 -24.87
N MET A 776 -3.24 -16.94 -25.71
CA MET A 776 -2.13 -17.04 -26.65
C MET A 776 -1.15 -15.89 -26.40
N PRO A 777 0.12 -16.14 -26.04
CA PRO A 777 1.11 -15.07 -25.90
C PRO A 777 1.19 -14.21 -27.17
N ARG A 778 1.27 -12.88 -27.04
CA ARG A 778 1.26 -11.90 -28.16
C ARG A 778 2.16 -12.26 -29.35
N ARG A 779 3.32 -12.87 -29.08
CA ARG A 779 4.26 -13.33 -30.12
C ARG A 779 3.69 -14.38 -31.09
N PHE A 780 2.60 -15.04 -30.71
CA PHE A 780 1.87 -16.04 -31.50
C PHE A 780 0.48 -15.56 -31.93
N ASN A 781 0.12 -14.31 -31.60
CA ASN A 781 -1.12 -13.66 -32.01
C ASN A 781 -0.85 -12.52 -33.02
N ARG A 782 0.21 -12.68 -33.84
CA ARG A 782 0.75 -11.61 -34.69
C ARG A 782 -0.21 -11.15 -35.78
N ALA A 783 -0.99 -12.08 -36.34
CA ALA A 783 -1.95 -11.76 -37.39
C ALA A 783 -3.07 -10.84 -36.88
N ALA A 784 -3.63 -11.10 -35.71
CA ALA A 784 -4.65 -10.25 -35.10
C ALA A 784 -4.07 -8.89 -34.67
N ASP A 785 -2.86 -8.87 -34.11
CA ASP A 785 -2.12 -7.63 -33.77
C ASP A 785 -1.82 -6.76 -34.99
N PHE A 786 -1.50 -7.37 -36.13
CA PHE A 786 -1.37 -6.66 -37.39
C PHE A 786 -2.71 -6.02 -37.81
N CYS A 787 -3.80 -6.80 -37.79
CA CYS A 787 -5.12 -6.29 -38.16
C CYS A 787 -5.57 -5.13 -37.27
N ALA A 788 -5.37 -5.24 -35.95
CA ALA A 788 -5.71 -4.19 -34.99
C ALA A 788 -4.91 -2.90 -35.24
N LYS A 789 -3.61 -3.02 -35.55
CA LYS A 789 -2.78 -1.86 -35.89
C LYS A 789 -3.12 -1.23 -37.23
N GLN A 790 -3.45 -2.04 -38.23
CA GLN A 790 -3.88 -1.54 -39.53
C GLN A 790 -5.21 -0.77 -39.41
N ALA A 791 -6.12 -1.28 -38.57
CA ALA A 791 -7.41 -0.66 -38.29
C ALA A 791 -7.30 0.72 -37.59
N LEU A 792 -6.13 1.08 -37.04
CA LEU A 792 -5.90 2.43 -36.50
C LEU A 792 -5.97 3.51 -37.58
N ASN A 793 -5.74 3.15 -38.84
CA ASN A 793 -5.78 4.09 -39.96
C ASN A 793 -7.14 4.09 -40.68
N SER A 794 -7.69 2.91 -40.94
CA SER A 794 -8.98 2.74 -41.63
C SER A 794 -9.60 1.37 -41.33
N SER A 795 -10.92 1.29 -41.24
CA SER A 795 -11.65 0.01 -41.18
C SER A 795 -11.51 -0.79 -42.48
N PHE A 796 -11.45 -2.11 -42.38
CA PHE A 796 -11.34 -3.03 -43.52
C PHE A 796 -11.91 -4.43 -43.22
N CYS A 797 -12.22 -5.19 -44.27
CA CYS A 797 -12.59 -6.60 -44.20
C CYS A 797 -12.06 -7.32 -45.44
N TRP A 798 -11.24 -8.34 -45.25
CA TRP A 798 -10.62 -9.15 -46.29
C TRP A 798 -11.19 -10.56 -46.25
N LYS A 799 -11.79 -11.02 -47.34
CA LYS A 799 -12.43 -12.33 -47.47
C LYS A 799 -11.84 -13.18 -48.60
N LYS A 800 -11.15 -12.56 -49.57
CA LYS A 800 -10.52 -13.21 -50.71
C LYS A 800 -9.01 -13.01 -50.67
N GLU A 801 -8.25 -13.95 -51.27
CA GLU A 801 -6.78 -13.87 -51.33
C GLU A 801 -6.29 -12.57 -51.99
N ASP A 802 -6.99 -12.10 -53.03
CA ASP A 802 -6.66 -10.87 -53.75
C ASP A 802 -6.76 -9.61 -52.86
N ASP A 803 -7.58 -9.65 -51.81
CA ASP A 803 -7.80 -8.50 -50.91
C ASP A 803 -6.55 -8.17 -50.06
N PHE A 804 -5.66 -9.16 -49.85
CA PHE A 804 -4.49 -9.02 -48.98
C PHE A 804 -3.15 -9.43 -49.62
N ASN A 805 -3.16 -9.92 -50.86
CA ASN A 805 -1.95 -10.28 -51.61
C ASN A 805 -0.97 -9.11 -51.81
N SER A 806 -1.47 -7.87 -51.82
CA SER A 806 -0.65 -6.65 -51.86
C SER A 806 0.07 -6.32 -50.53
N LEU A 807 -0.32 -6.96 -49.43
CA LEU A 807 0.22 -6.74 -48.08
C LEU A 807 1.24 -7.82 -47.72
N GLY A 808 2.42 -7.78 -48.35
CA GLY A 808 3.47 -8.80 -48.21
C GLY A 808 3.85 -9.13 -46.75
N VAL A 809 3.74 -8.16 -45.84
CA VAL A 809 3.98 -8.37 -44.39
C VAL A 809 2.92 -9.29 -43.76
N PHE A 810 1.64 -9.13 -44.10
CA PHE A 810 0.56 -9.94 -43.53
C PHE A 810 0.60 -11.38 -44.06
N VAL A 811 0.87 -11.55 -45.36
CA VAL A 811 1.05 -12.88 -45.98
C VAL A 811 2.23 -13.62 -45.34
N ASN A 812 3.34 -12.93 -45.07
CA ASN A 812 4.49 -13.54 -44.40
C ASN A 812 4.14 -13.97 -42.97
N ILE A 813 3.39 -13.16 -42.21
CA ILE A 813 2.93 -13.54 -40.87
C ILE A 813 2.07 -14.82 -40.94
N LEU A 814 1.13 -14.91 -41.89
CA LEU A 814 0.30 -16.10 -42.05
C LEU A 814 1.12 -17.34 -42.43
N LYS A 815 2.10 -17.21 -43.33
CA LYS A 815 3.00 -18.30 -43.73
C LYS A 815 3.90 -18.77 -42.58
N GLU A 816 4.43 -17.83 -41.80
CA GLU A 816 5.24 -18.15 -40.62
C GLU A 816 4.41 -18.80 -39.50
N ASP A 817 3.16 -18.36 -39.32
CA ASP A 817 2.23 -18.98 -38.36
C ASP A 817 1.76 -20.36 -38.84
N ALA A 818 1.72 -20.61 -40.15
CA ALA A 818 1.34 -21.89 -40.77
C ALA A 818 2.50 -22.88 -40.90
N PHE A 819 3.75 -22.47 -40.63
CA PHE A 819 4.92 -23.32 -40.84
C PHE A 819 5.05 -24.39 -39.74
N ARG A 820 4.44 -25.55 -39.97
CA ARG A 820 5.02 -26.86 -39.60
C ARG A 820 4.80 -27.85 -40.75
N PRO A 821 5.83 -28.58 -41.22
CA PRO A 821 5.62 -29.84 -41.91
C PRO A 821 4.93 -30.83 -40.95
N PRO A 822 4.20 -31.84 -41.48
CA PRO A 822 3.48 -32.84 -40.70
C PRO A 822 4.33 -33.53 -39.63
#